data_AF-A0AAN7BVL1-F1
#
_entry.id   AF-A0AAN7BVL1-F1
#
_cell.length_a   1.000
_cell.length_b   1.000
_cell.length_c   1.000
_cell.angle_alpha   90.00
_cell.angle_beta   90.00
_cell.angle_gamma   90.00
#
_symmetry.space_group_name_H-M   'P 1'
#
loop_
_entity.id
_entity.type
_entity.pdbx_description
1 polymer ?
#
loop_
_entity_poly.entity_id
_entity_poly.type
_entity_poly.pdbx_seq_one_letter_code
_entity_poly.pdbx_strand_id
1 'polypeptide(L)'
;MSTKHFINDASRLVTTALESLTYTNPGLTLDRPNKIIYRRPGYGSPGQRVSIISGGGSGHEPSFAGMVGKGLLNAAVAGTIFASPSAEQIRAAIMARVDHGDVDGGVLVTVMNYTGDVLNFGMAVEKAKAAGVNVEMVVVGDDVGVGRAKGGKVGRRGIAGTVLVHKISGALAMQGRSLKEVAKVAKLVADNLVSIGASLEHVHVPGRTVVDSEALKNGEVEIGMGIHNEQGSSREIIELPDLVHMMLRKMLDRNDADRAFVNVNSNEVVLLLNNLGGVSVLEMGGILTEVVKQLEADYNIRPVRILNGTYMTSLNSLGFSITLLNVVNTDIGGPSMIELLDAPCEAVGWSSPISKLTWEENRSNRATREQDASVGSDNQSSGLMMDGSAAQQALIHGLEGVISAEPDVTRFDTVVGDGDCGTGLRRGAEAILNHILANPLTGDVVVDVANIVPVIEMEMDGTSGALYAIFLNSLVAALRNVSQKHKDASPYAWASALEASCESLNRYTPARPGDRTLMDALCPFIFTLRETGSVNEAAKAAFEGAEGTKGMKASLGRTVYIGGSGYEQVPDPGAWGLACFFMGLAGLKIKDTPISKDDKPSDEEWEQLAVASRAAPARACCTTRNLFAMPLRAKILPAVLPHQQQQQQQQQRSMTSAEIIHRFRPRSDDEPEDVVFNSLYGLRSIELNRPKKLNALNGSMVRKIVPRLVEWSKSDMANVIVMKGAGDRAFCAGGDVAQLAQWNKTGEAGQKKSMDYFGQEYMLDHMIATYRKPMIAFMDGITMGGGVGLSIHAPLRIATERTVFAMPETTIGFFPDVGASYFLPRLPGFVGTYLALTSERVLGADVFYCGIATHYLHSTSLPALESRLAELRFLDADNLEQRLKVINSTIEEYVTGLPHNKQIGISGNLRKAIDRCFCHDSVEEILQALEKEKDQVWAKKTIETLHKRSPTAVHVTLRQMRIGKKWSIADTFKREYGIASKFMKHHDFTEGVTARLIEKRDPKWQPESLEKISAQESDELTEKFFLLDESDKQFQLTTEKKTKDNFRSRFSLPFESEQANEPLGANDFAFKFVVPTEAEVEQQVSLGTKSQSEILDYFLSTRNQKQGVKQVVEEILRRKTRRSGSGKVEWIYEEQGERESEGF
;
A
#
# COMPACT_ATOMS: atom_id res chain seq x y z
N MET A 1 8.72 14.80 -34.41
CA MET A 1 8.82 13.32 -34.41
C MET A 1 10.05 12.83 -33.68
N SER A 2 9.88 12.14 -32.55
CA SER A 2 10.98 11.44 -31.88
C SER A 2 11.42 10.22 -32.70
N THR A 3 12.67 10.21 -33.15
CA THR A 3 13.31 9.06 -33.82
C THR A 3 13.95 8.08 -32.84
N LYS A 4 13.89 8.41 -31.55
CA LYS A 4 14.57 7.68 -30.48
C LYS A 4 13.75 6.46 -30.08
N HIS A 5 14.36 5.28 -30.22
CA HIS A 5 13.81 4.00 -29.82
C HIS A 5 14.80 3.28 -28.90
N PHE A 6 14.29 2.56 -27.89
CA PHE A 6 15.15 1.74 -27.02
C PHE A 6 15.73 0.51 -27.74
N ILE A 7 15.05 0.04 -28.79
CA ILE A 7 15.49 -1.07 -29.64
C ILE A 7 15.34 -0.63 -31.10
N ASN A 8 16.48 -0.42 -31.77
CA ASN A 8 16.49 0.04 -33.17
C ASN A 8 16.31 -1.10 -34.19
N ASP A 9 16.58 -2.35 -33.80
CA ASP A 9 16.33 -3.53 -34.63
C ASP A 9 14.85 -3.91 -34.57
N ALA A 10 14.10 -3.56 -35.62
CA ALA A 10 12.67 -3.82 -35.74
C ALA A 10 12.31 -5.32 -35.64
N SER A 11 13.15 -6.21 -36.17
CA SER A 11 12.89 -7.66 -36.13
C SER A 11 13.08 -8.22 -34.72
N ARG A 12 14.16 -7.79 -34.06
CA ARG A 12 14.40 -8.13 -32.66
C ARG A 12 13.29 -7.59 -31.78
N LEU A 13 12.87 -6.34 -31.97
CA LEU A 13 11.81 -5.69 -31.19
C LEU A 13 10.51 -6.51 -31.21
N VAL A 14 10.03 -6.87 -32.40
CA VAL A 14 8.82 -7.71 -32.55
C VAL A 14 8.98 -9.03 -31.81
N THR A 15 10.10 -9.73 -32.02
CA THR A 15 10.31 -11.05 -31.42
C THR A 15 10.39 -10.98 -29.89
N THR A 16 11.08 -9.99 -29.34
CA THR A 16 11.19 -9.79 -27.88
C THR A 16 9.87 -9.34 -27.25
N ALA A 17 9.07 -8.54 -27.97
CA ALA A 17 7.74 -8.14 -27.51
C ALA A 17 6.76 -9.32 -27.46
N LEU A 18 6.87 -10.28 -28.39
CA LEU A 18 6.11 -11.53 -28.30
C LEU A 18 6.59 -12.41 -27.14
N GLU A 19 7.91 -12.51 -26.96
CA GLU A 19 8.51 -13.31 -25.89
C GLU A 19 8.11 -12.80 -24.51
N SER A 20 8.02 -11.48 -24.32
CA SER A 20 7.61 -10.88 -23.05
C SER A 20 6.23 -11.32 -22.58
N LEU A 21 5.33 -11.64 -23.51
CA LEU A 21 3.98 -12.10 -23.18
C LEU A 21 3.97 -13.45 -22.44
N THR A 22 5.01 -14.27 -22.65
CA THR A 22 5.16 -15.55 -21.94
C THR A 22 5.58 -15.36 -20.49
N TYR A 23 6.21 -14.23 -20.14
CA TYR A 23 6.53 -13.87 -18.77
C TYR A 23 5.35 -13.21 -18.06
N THR A 24 4.57 -12.39 -18.76
CA THR A 24 3.42 -11.67 -18.19
C THR A 24 2.17 -12.56 -18.10
N ASN A 25 2.06 -13.58 -18.95
CA ASN A 25 1.02 -14.60 -18.87
C ASN A 25 1.62 -16.01 -19.07
N PRO A 26 1.80 -16.79 -17.99
CA PRO A 26 2.44 -18.11 -18.06
C PRO A 26 1.60 -19.14 -18.84
N GLY A 27 0.31 -18.87 -19.06
CA GLY A 27 -0.55 -19.67 -19.91
C GLY A 27 -0.31 -19.49 -21.41
N LEU A 28 0.61 -18.60 -21.81
CA LEU A 28 1.00 -18.40 -23.20
C LEU A 28 2.35 -19.05 -23.52
N THR A 29 2.55 -19.33 -24.80
CA THR A 29 3.81 -19.80 -25.36
C THR A 29 4.02 -19.23 -26.76
N LEU A 30 5.29 -19.16 -27.18
CA LEU A 30 5.71 -18.52 -28.42
C LEU A 30 6.24 -19.54 -29.42
N ASP A 31 5.64 -19.59 -30.61
CA ASP A 31 6.25 -20.16 -31.81
C ASP A 31 7.14 -19.08 -32.44
N ARG A 32 8.41 -19.08 -32.01
CA ARG A 32 9.36 -18.04 -32.38
C ARG A 32 9.63 -17.98 -33.90
N PRO A 33 9.86 -19.10 -34.61
CA PRO A 33 10.09 -19.06 -36.06
C PRO A 33 8.92 -18.45 -36.85
N ASN A 34 7.69 -18.72 -36.42
CA ASN A 34 6.49 -18.23 -37.12
C ASN A 34 5.94 -16.92 -36.55
N LYS A 35 6.50 -16.38 -35.46
CA LYS A 35 6.02 -15.20 -34.74
C LYS A 35 4.54 -15.34 -34.31
N ILE A 36 4.21 -16.49 -33.73
CA ILE A 36 2.86 -16.77 -33.23
C ILE A 36 2.91 -16.84 -31.71
N ILE A 37 2.18 -15.96 -31.03
CA ILE A 37 1.87 -16.12 -29.61
C ILE A 37 0.54 -16.86 -29.50
N TYR A 38 0.49 -17.91 -28.68
CA TYR A 38 -0.69 -18.76 -28.55
C TYR A 38 -0.85 -19.30 -27.13
N ARG A 39 -2.07 -19.70 -26.78
CA ARG A 39 -2.36 -20.33 -25.49
C ARG A 39 -1.73 -21.73 -25.44
N ARG A 40 -1.15 -22.08 -24.29
CA ARG A 40 -0.62 -23.43 -24.06
C ARG A 40 -1.75 -24.46 -24.17
N PRO A 41 -1.48 -25.66 -24.71
CA PRO A 41 -2.45 -26.76 -24.70
C PRO A 41 -2.98 -27.01 -23.27
N GLY A 42 -4.30 -27.13 -23.11
CA GLY A 42 -4.95 -27.32 -21.82
C GLY A 42 -5.14 -26.06 -20.97
N TYR A 43 -4.55 -24.90 -21.36
CA TYR A 43 -4.81 -23.62 -20.71
C TYR A 43 -6.11 -23.00 -21.27
N GLY A 44 -7.26 -23.39 -20.70
CA GLY A 44 -8.60 -22.97 -21.12
C GLY A 44 -9.75 -23.58 -20.33
N SER A 45 -10.99 -23.17 -20.64
CA SER A 45 -12.17 -23.80 -20.03
C SER A 45 -12.53 -25.11 -20.75
N PRO A 46 -12.77 -26.21 -20.03
CA PRO A 46 -13.41 -27.40 -20.58
C PRO A 46 -14.73 -27.00 -21.26
N GLY A 47 -14.85 -27.22 -22.58
CA GLY A 47 -16.07 -26.92 -23.35
C GLY A 47 -16.00 -25.77 -24.35
N GLN A 48 -14.89 -25.02 -24.46
CA GLN A 48 -14.69 -24.08 -25.58
C GLN A 48 -14.55 -24.88 -26.89
N ARG A 49 -15.46 -24.64 -27.85
CA ARG A 49 -15.49 -25.35 -29.15
C ARG A 49 -14.84 -24.57 -30.29
N VAL A 50 -14.74 -23.26 -30.15
CA VAL A 50 -14.25 -22.35 -31.20
C VAL A 50 -12.97 -21.66 -30.75
N SER A 51 -11.92 -21.75 -31.55
CA SER A 51 -10.69 -20.98 -31.35
C SER A 51 -10.73 -19.68 -32.14
N ILE A 52 -10.27 -18.57 -31.56
CA ILE A 52 -10.19 -17.29 -32.26
C ILE A 52 -8.73 -16.94 -32.56
N ILE A 53 -8.45 -16.63 -33.83
CA ILE A 53 -7.15 -16.18 -34.29
C ILE A 53 -7.27 -14.77 -34.86
N SER A 54 -6.33 -13.91 -34.50
CA SER A 54 -6.13 -12.63 -35.17
C SER A 54 -4.65 -12.38 -35.48
N GLY A 55 -4.30 -11.18 -35.90
CA GLY A 55 -2.95 -10.79 -36.23
C GLY A 55 -2.91 -9.70 -37.29
N GLY A 56 -1.70 -9.42 -37.77
CA GLY A 56 -1.42 -8.33 -38.69
C GLY A 56 0.01 -7.83 -38.54
N GLY A 57 0.31 -6.68 -39.15
CA GLY A 57 1.57 -5.98 -38.88
C GLY A 57 1.75 -5.67 -37.40
N SER A 58 2.99 -5.73 -36.91
CA SER A 58 3.33 -5.30 -35.54
C SER A 58 3.38 -3.77 -35.44
N GLY A 59 3.49 -3.26 -34.21
CA GLY A 59 3.49 -1.81 -33.94
C GLY A 59 2.16 -1.28 -33.42
N HIS A 60 1.25 -2.18 -33.05
CA HIS A 60 -0.07 -1.85 -32.48
C HIS A 60 -0.26 -2.43 -31.07
N GLU A 61 0.82 -2.88 -30.45
CA GLU A 61 0.80 -3.51 -29.13
C GLU A 61 0.07 -2.63 -28.11
N PRO A 62 -0.84 -3.19 -27.29
CA PRO A 62 -1.02 -4.63 -27.04
C PRO A 62 -1.76 -5.41 -28.13
N SER A 63 -2.37 -4.75 -29.12
CA SER A 63 -3.01 -5.45 -30.23
C SER A 63 -1.98 -6.07 -31.19
N PHE A 64 -2.13 -7.33 -31.62
CA PHE A 64 -3.07 -8.35 -31.14
C PHE A 64 -2.42 -9.38 -30.23
N ALA A 65 -1.10 -9.37 -30.11
CA ALA A 65 -0.36 -10.36 -29.33
C ALA A 65 -0.73 -10.34 -27.84
N GLY A 66 -0.84 -9.15 -27.24
CA GLY A 66 -1.28 -8.98 -25.85
C GLY A 66 -2.76 -9.31 -25.62
N MET A 67 -3.53 -9.48 -26.69
CA MET A 67 -4.95 -9.88 -26.67
C MET A 67 -5.11 -11.42 -26.63
N VAL A 68 -4.03 -12.20 -26.64
CA VAL A 68 -4.09 -13.66 -26.47
C VAL A 68 -4.23 -14.02 -25.00
N GLY A 69 -5.24 -14.82 -24.68
CA GLY A 69 -5.59 -15.17 -23.31
C GLY A 69 -6.93 -15.88 -23.21
N LYS A 70 -7.18 -16.55 -22.09
CA LYS A 70 -8.49 -17.17 -21.81
C LYS A 70 -9.57 -16.08 -21.78
N GLY A 71 -10.71 -16.27 -22.44
CA GLY A 71 -11.73 -15.21 -22.54
C GLY A 71 -11.59 -14.27 -23.73
N LEU A 72 -10.51 -14.37 -24.52
CA LEU A 72 -10.23 -13.48 -25.66
C LEU A 72 -9.67 -14.28 -26.87
N LEU A 73 -8.47 -13.97 -27.40
CA LEU A 73 -7.89 -14.71 -28.53
C LEU A 73 -7.19 -16.01 -28.08
N ASN A 74 -7.23 -17.03 -28.95
CA ASN A 74 -6.48 -18.27 -28.80
C ASN A 74 -5.05 -18.17 -29.33
N ALA A 75 -4.86 -17.44 -30.43
CA ALA A 75 -3.55 -17.13 -30.99
C ALA A 75 -3.56 -15.78 -31.72
N ALA A 76 -2.38 -15.17 -31.83
CA ALA A 76 -2.16 -13.99 -32.65
C ALA A 76 -0.89 -14.18 -33.49
N VAL A 77 -0.98 -13.83 -34.77
CA VAL A 77 0.09 -13.99 -35.76
C VAL A 77 0.70 -12.63 -36.07
N ALA A 78 1.96 -12.44 -35.72
CA ALA A 78 2.63 -11.15 -35.90
C ALA A 78 3.44 -11.08 -37.20
N GLY A 79 3.15 -10.05 -37.98
CA GLY A 79 3.93 -9.61 -39.13
C GLY A 79 5.24 -8.95 -38.72
N THR A 80 5.87 -8.21 -39.63
CA THR A 80 6.88 -7.21 -39.22
C THR A 80 6.16 -5.88 -38.93
N ILE A 81 6.88 -4.86 -38.44
CA ILE A 81 6.25 -3.58 -38.11
C ILE A 81 5.55 -3.01 -39.36
N PHE A 82 4.23 -2.83 -39.27
CA PHE A 82 3.33 -2.35 -40.33
C PHE A 82 3.29 -3.18 -41.61
N ALA A 83 3.64 -4.47 -41.55
CA ALA A 83 3.50 -5.37 -42.69
C ALA A 83 2.89 -6.71 -42.27
N SER A 84 1.90 -7.15 -43.04
CA SER A 84 1.12 -8.38 -42.80
C SER A 84 2.00 -9.63 -42.61
N PRO A 85 1.65 -10.57 -41.71
CA PRO A 85 2.25 -11.89 -41.68
C PRO A 85 1.96 -12.66 -42.97
N SER A 86 2.85 -13.58 -43.32
CA SER A 86 2.64 -14.45 -44.48
C SER A 86 1.50 -15.44 -44.25
N ALA A 87 0.82 -15.84 -45.33
CA ALA A 87 -0.21 -16.88 -45.26
C ALA A 87 0.27 -18.21 -44.66
N GLU A 88 1.57 -18.53 -44.76
CA GLU A 88 2.09 -19.77 -44.17
C GLU A 88 2.22 -19.68 -42.65
N GLN A 89 2.65 -18.53 -42.10
CA GLN A 89 2.63 -18.30 -40.66
C GLN A 89 1.20 -18.40 -40.11
N ILE A 90 0.24 -17.82 -40.82
CA ILE A 90 -1.17 -17.84 -40.42
C ILE A 90 -1.74 -19.26 -40.50
N ARG A 91 -1.45 -19.99 -41.59
CA ARG A 91 -1.83 -21.40 -41.72
C ARG A 91 -1.23 -22.24 -40.59
N ALA A 92 0.04 -22.02 -40.22
CA ALA A 92 0.66 -22.74 -39.11
C ALA A 92 -0.07 -22.48 -37.78
N ALA A 93 -0.55 -21.25 -37.54
CA ALA A 93 -1.35 -20.92 -36.37
C ALA A 93 -2.69 -21.69 -36.37
N ILE A 94 -3.43 -21.63 -37.49
CA ILE A 94 -4.73 -22.32 -37.65
C ILE A 94 -4.54 -23.83 -37.44
N MET A 95 -3.59 -24.45 -38.14
CA MET A 95 -3.48 -25.90 -38.20
C MET A 95 -2.83 -26.54 -36.96
N ALA A 96 -1.93 -25.84 -36.27
CA ALA A 96 -1.02 -26.46 -35.30
C ALA A 96 -0.87 -25.73 -33.96
N ARG A 97 -1.54 -24.59 -33.76
CA ARG A 97 -1.41 -23.78 -32.53
C ARG A 97 -2.72 -23.53 -31.80
N VAL A 98 -3.84 -23.95 -32.37
CA VAL A 98 -5.16 -23.86 -31.75
C VAL A 98 -5.94 -25.16 -31.90
N ASP A 99 -6.94 -25.34 -31.05
CA ASP A 99 -7.86 -26.47 -31.11
C ASP A 99 -8.97 -26.21 -32.12
N HIS A 100 -9.41 -27.27 -32.82
CA HIS A 100 -10.46 -27.19 -33.84
C HIS A 100 -11.85 -27.57 -33.32
N GLY A 101 -11.96 -28.06 -32.09
CA GLY A 101 -13.24 -28.45 -31.48
C GLY A 101 -13.88 -29.71 -32.07
N ASP A 102 -15.19 -29.86 -31.84
CA ASP A 102 -16.04 -30.92 -32.40
C ASP A 102 -16.65 -30.50 -33.76
N VAL A 103 -17.65 -31.22 -34.27
CA VAL A 103 -18.28 -30.95 -35.57
C VAL A 103 -18.94 -29.58 -35.69
N ASP A 104 -19.35 -28.96 -34.58
CA ASP A 104 -19.92 -27.61 -34.53
C ASP A 104 -18.89 -26.54 -34.10
N GLY A 105 -17.67 -27.00 -33.76
CA GLY A 105 -16.49 -26.18 -33.45
C GLY A 105 -15.74 -25.70 -34.69
N GLY A 106 -14.59 -25.07 -34.46
CA GLY A 106 -13.69 -24.66 -35.54
C GLY A 106 -12.84 -23.44 -35.17
N VAL A 107 -12.38 -22.72 -36.20
CA VAL A 107 -11.53 -21.53 -36.03
C VAL A 107 -12.21 -20.30 -36.61
N LEU A 108 -12.37 -19.25 -35.81
CA LEU A 108 -12.76 -17.93 -36.29
C LEU A 108 -11.50 -17.08 -36.49
N VAL A 109 -11.30 -16.58 -37.70
CA VAL A 109 -10.25 -15.62 -38.05
C VAL A 109 -10.82 -14.21 -38.08
N THR A 110 -10.35 -13.33 -37.22
CA THR A 110 -10.73 -11.90 -37.19
C THR A 110 -9.56 -11.04 -37.65
N VAL A 111 -9.78 -10.18 -38.64
CA VAL A 111 -8.71 -9.37 -39.23
C VAL A 111 -9.14 -7.94 -39.49
N MET A 112 -8.22 -6.99 -39.35
CA MET A 112 -8.44 -5.60 -39.77
C MET A 112 -8.54 -5.50 -41.30
N ASN A 113 -9.32 -4.55 -41.80
CA ASN A 113 -9.47 -4.34 -43.23
C ASN A 113 -8.28 -3.59 -43.85
N TYR A 114 -7.13 -4.25 -43.93
CA TYR A 114 -5.99 -3.86 -44.75
C TYR A 114 -5.73 -4.92 -45.81
N THR A 115 -5.50 -4.50 -47.06
CA THR A 115 -5.39 -5.42 -48.20
C THR A 115 -4.39 -6.55 -47.97
N GLY A 116 -3.23 -6.25 -47.39
CA GLY A 116 -2.21 -7.26 -47.08
C GLY A 116 -2.71 -8.33 -46.11
N ASP A 117 -3.42 -7.92 -45.06
CA ASP A 117 -3.97 -8.84 -44.07
C ASP A 117 -5.15 -9.63 -44.63
N VAL A 118 -6.09 -8.98 -45.32
CA VAL A 118 -7.25 -9.65 -45.92
C VAL A 118 -6.80 -10.75 -46.89
N LEU A 119 -5.80 -10.49 -47.74
CA LEU A 119 -5.30 -11.47 -48.69
C LEU A 119 -4.51 -12.61 -48.04
N ASN A 120 -3.59 -12.32 -47.11
CA ASN A 120 -2.78 -13.36 -46.47
C ASN A 120 -3.60 -14.25 -45.54
N PHE A 121 -4.48 -13.67 -44.73
CA PHE A 121 -5.40 -14.44 -43.88
C PHE A 121 -6.43 -15.19 -44.73
N GLY A 122 -6.99 -14.58 -45.76
CA GLY A 122 -7.91 -15.25 -46.69
C GLY A 122 -7.27 -16.46 -47.36
N MET A 123 -6.03 -16.33 -47.87
CA MET A 123 -5.30 -17.45 -48.44
C MET A 123 -5.04 -18.57 -47.41
N ALA A 124 -4.72 -18.22 -46.17
CA ALA A 124 -4.53 -19.21 -45.10
C ALA A 124 -5.84 -19.92 -44.72
N VAL A 125 -6.95 -19.20 -44.67
CA VAL A 125 -8.31 -19.73 -44.43
C VAL A 125 -8.69 -20.72 -45.53
N GLU A 126 -8.52 -20.37 -46.80
CA GLU A 126 -8.84 -21.27 -47.92
C GLU A 126 -7.94 -22.52 -47.93
N LYS A 127 -6.66 -22.37 -47.58
CA LYS A 127 -5.76 -23.53 -47.38
C LYS A 127 -6.21 -24.43 -46.23
N ALA A 128 -6.71 -23.87 -45.13
CA ALA A 128 -7.20 -24.64 -43.99
C ALA A 128 -8.51 -25.37 -44.32
N LYS A 129 -9.44 -24.71 -45.03
CA LYS A 129 -10.66 -25.34 -45.55
C LYS A 129 -10.34 -26.48 -46.52
N ALA A 130 -9.39 -26.27 -47.44
CA ALA A 130 -8.92 -27.33 -48.34
C ALA A 130 -8.30 -28.52 -47.60
N ALA A 131 -7.76 -28.31 -46.40
CA ALA A 131 -7.26 -29.35 -45.51
C ALA A 131 -8.34 -29.97 -44.60
N GLY A 132 -9.62 -29.60 -44.77
CA GLY A 132 -10.75 -30.16 -44.03
C GLY A 132 -11.04 -29.49 -42.69
N VAL A 133 -10.44 -28.33 -42.40
CA VAL A 133 -10.69 -27.58 -41.15
C VAL A 133 -11.89 -26.65 -41.32
N ASN A 134 -12.80 -26.64 -40.35
CA ASN A 134 -13.91 -25.68 -40.30
C ASN A 134 -13.41 -24.30 -39.86
N VAL A 135 -13.38 -23.34 -40.79
CA VAL A 135 -12.82 -22.00 -40.57
C VAL A 135 -13.72 -20.93 -41.18
N GLU A 136 -14.03 -19.91 -40.38
CA GLU A 136 -14.74 -18.69 -40.80
C GLU A 136 -13.84 -17.46 -40.67
N MET A 137 -14.12 -16.43 -41.48
CA MET A 137 -13.32 -15.20 -41.50
C MET A 137 -14.22 -13.96 -41.40
N VAL A 138 -13.91 -13.07 -40.47
CA VAL A 138 -14.57 -11.77 -40.30
C VAL A 138 -13.55 -10.65 -40.48
N VAL A 139 -13.82 -9.78 -41.43
CA VAL A 139 -13.04 -8.55 -41.69
C VAL A 139 -13.68 -7.38 -40.96
N VAL A 140 -12.89 -6.65 -40.18
CA VAL A 140 -13.33 -5.51 -39.38
C VAL A 140 -12.92 -4.20 -40.05
N GLY A 141 -13.90 -3.35 -40.36
CA GLY A 141 -13.72 -2.03 -40.93
C GLY A 141 -14.55 -1.00 -40.17
N ASP A 142 -13.96 -0.37 -39.16
CA ASP A 142 -14.58 0.55 -38.21
C ASP A 142 -14.11 2.01 -38.37
N ASP A 143 -13.11 2.31 -39.18
CA ASP A 143 -12.64 3.69 -39.36
C ASP A 143 -13.60 4.55 -40.21
N VAL A 144 -13.91 5.78 -39.78
CA VAL A 144 -14.67 6.78 -40.54
C VAL A 144 -13.78 7.88 -41.16
N GLY A 145 -12.47 7.85 -40.90
CA GLY A 145 -11.49 8.68 -41.59
C GLY A 145 -11.47 8.43 -43.11
N VAL A 146 -11.82 7.22 -43.54
CA VAL A 146 -12.06 6.86 -44.95
C VAL A 146 -13.55 6.79 -45.23
N GLY A 147 -14.08 7.80 -45.90
CA GLY A 147 -15.45 7.79 -46.41
C GLY A 147 -15.65 6.83 -47.59
N ARG A 148 -16.90 6.49 -47.91
CA ARG A 148 -17.28 5.58 -49.00
C ARG A 148 -16.64 5.94 -50.34
N ALA A 149 -16.56 7.23 -50.68
CA ALA A 149 -15.99 7.68 -51.94
C ALA A 149 -14.48 7.35 -52.05
N LYS A 150 -13.70 7.62 -50.99
CA LYS A 150 -12.25 7.34 -50.96
C LYS A 150 -11.96 5.84 -50.79
N GLY A 151 -12.76 5.14 -49.98
CA GLY A 151 -12.59 3.70 -49.71
C GLY A 151 -12.93 2.80 -50.89
N GLY A 152 -13.81 3.24 -51.79
CA GLY A 152 -14.18 2.51 -53.00
C GLY A 152 -14.61 1.07 -52.69
N LYS A 153 -14.02 0.10 -53.42
CA LYS A 153 -14.29 -1.34 -53.23
C LYS A 153 -13.53 -1.96 -52.04
N VAL A 154 -12.49 -1.28 -51.53
CA VAL A 154 -11.70 -1.77 -50.39
C VAL A 154 -12.48 -1.54 -49.09
N GLY A 155 -13.21 -0.43 -49.00
CA GLY A 155 -14.01 -0.08 -47.82
C GLY A 155 -13.21 0.67 -46.75
N ARG A 156 -13.71 0.63 -45.51
CA ARG A 156 -13.14 1.33 -44.35
C ARG A 156 -11.93 0.58 -43.79
N ARG A 157 -10.93 1.29 -43.26
CA ARG A 157 -9.82 0.67 -42.50
C ARG A 157 -10.34 0.03 -41.22
N GLY A 158 -9.65 -1.00 -40.74
CA GLY A 158 -9.83 -1.53 -39.38
C GLY A 158 -8.87 -0.83 -38.42
N ILE A 159 -9.37 -0.34 -37.28
CA ILE A 159 -8.59 0.28 -36.20
C ILE A 159 -9.08 -0.23 -34.83
N ALA A 160 -9.07 0.62 -33.79
CA ALA A 160 -9.24 0.25 -32.39
C ALA A 160 -10.53 -0.53 -32.07
N GLY A 161 -11.62 -0.34 -32.83
CA GLY A 161 -12.87 -1.09 -32.64
C GLY A 161 -12.74 -2.60 -32.84
N THR A 162 -11.71 -3.04 -33.57
CA THR A 162 -11.36 -4.47 -33.71
C THR A 162 -11.19 -5.17 -32.35
N VAL A 163 -10.70 -4.45 -31.33
CA VAL A 163 -10.53 -5.01 -29.98
C VAL A 163 -11.87 -5.38 -29.34
N LEU A 164 -12.94 -4.61 -29.60
CA LEU A 164 -14.29 -4.91 -29.11
C LEU A 164 -14.87 -6.16 -29.80
N VAL A 165 -14.58 -6.35 -31.09
CA VAL A 165 -14.92 -7.59 -31.81
C VAL A 165 -14.25 -8.79 -31.16
N HIS A 166 -12.95 -8.69 -30.85
CA HIS A 166 -12.20 -9.76 -30.18
C HIS A 166 -12.75 -10.09 -28.80
N LYS A 167 -13.05 -9.06 -27.99
CA LYS A 167 -13.58 -9.28 -26.65
C LYS A 167 -14.92 -10.00 -26.67
N ILE A 168 -15.86 -9.51 -27.48
CA ILE A 168 -17.23 -10.03 -27.51
C ILE A 168 -17.25 -11.45 -28.10
N SER A 169 -16.54 -11.67 -29.21
CA SER A 169 -16.46 -13.00 -29.83
C SER A 169 -15.70 -14.01 -28.96
N GLY A 170 -14.60 -13.60 -28.31
CA GLY A 170 -13.82 -14.46 -27.41
C GLY A 170 -14.62 -14.91 -26.19
N ALA A 171 -15.36 -13.99 -25.57
CA ALA A 171 -16.27 -14.32 -24.48
C ALA A 171 -17.38 -15.29 -24.93
N LEU A 172 -17.92 -15.12 -26.14
CA LEU A 172 -18.96 -16.00 -26.66
C LEU A 172 -18.43 -17.39 -27.00
N ALA A 173 -17.24 -17.48 -27.59
CA ALA A 173 -16.56 -18.74 -27.86
C ALA A 173 -16.28 -19.54 -26.58
N MET A 174 -15.91 -18.86 -25.50
CA MET A 174 -15.71 -19.47 -24.17
C MET A 174 -16.98 -20.08 -23.57
N GLN A 175 -18.17 -19.65 -24.00
CA GLN A 175 -19.44 -20.26 -23.60
C GLN A 175 -19.78 -21.53 -24.41
N GLY A 176 -18.88 -21.99 -25.28
CA GLY A 176 -19.07 -23.22 -26.05
C GLY A 176 -20.05 -23.10 -27.21
N ARG A 177 -20.32 -21.88 -27.69
CA ARG A 177 -21.17 -21.63 -28.87
C ARG A 177 -20.53 -22.14 -30.16
N SER A 178 -21.38 -22.40 -31.16
CA SER A 178 -20.94 -22.90 -32.47
C SER A 178 -20.14 -21.85 -33.25
N LEU A 179 -19.28 -22.29 -34.18
CA LEU A 179 -18.51 -21.37 -35.04
C LEU A 179 -19.43 -20.38 -35.78
N LYS A 180 -20.58 -20.85 -36.25
CA LYS A 180 -21.57 -20.04 -36.97
C LYS A 180 -22.15 -18.92 -36.12
N GLU A 181 -22.49 -19.20 -34.85
CA GLU A 181 -22.98 -18.18 -33.91
C GLU A 181 -21.90 -17.17 -33.55
N VAL A 182 -20.67 -17.64 -33.28
CA VAL A 182 -19.55 -16.76 -32.94
C VAL A 182 -19.20 -15.84 -34.12
N ALA A 183 -19.13 -16.37 -35.34
CA ALA A 183 -18.90 -15.59 -36.56
C ALA A 183 -20.03 -14.58 -36.82
N LYS A 184 -21.29 -14.98 -36.63
CA LYS A 184 -22.46 -14.08 -36.74
C LYS A 184 -22.34 -12.90 -35.78
N VAL A 185 -22.05 -13.15 -34.51
CA VAL A 185 -21.93 -12.08 -33.50
C VAL A 185 -20.70 -11.21 -33.75
N ALA A 186 -19.56 -11.79 -34.13
CA ALA A 186 -18.37 -11.02 -34.48
C ALA A 186 -18.65 -10.05 -35.65
N LYS A 187 -19.34 -10.52 -36.70
CA LYS A 187 -19.75 -9.70 -37.83
C LYS A 187 -20.74 -8.61 -37.43
N LEU A 188 -21.72 -8.95 -36.58
CA LEU A 188 -22.70 -8.00 -36.07
C LEU A 188 -22.05 -6.86 -35.27
N VAL A 189 -21.06 -7.16 -34.43
CA VAL A 189 -20.28 -6.15 -33.70
C VAL A 189 -19.51 -5.28 -34.69
N ALA A 190 -18.80 -5.88 -35.65
CA ALA A 190 -18.04 -5.15 -36.67
C ALA A 190 -18.92 -4.18 -37.48
N ASP A 191 -20.15 -4.58 -37.80
CA ASP A 191 -21.10 -3.76 -38.57
C ASP A 191 -21.74 -2.63 -37.74
N ASN A 192 -21.59 -2.63 -36.42
CA ASN A 192 -22.12 -1.62 -35.49
C ASN A 192 -21.03 -0.74 -34.83
N LEU A 193 -19.82 -0.72 -35.41
CA LEU A 193 -18.69 0.09 -34.95
C LEU A 193 -18.39 1.30 -35.85
N VAL A 194 -18.09 2.42 -35.20
CA VAL A 194 -17.47 3.61 -35.81
C VAL A 194 -16.32 4.09 -34.97
N SER A 195 -15.21 4.46 -35.63
CA SER A 195 -13.97 4.86 -35.00
C SER A 195 -13.30 5.97 -35.80
N ILE A 196 -12.60 6.89 -35.14
CA ILE A 196 -11.76 7.90 -35.81
C ILE A 196 -10.57 8.26 -34.93
N GLY A 197 -9.38 8.36 -35.53
CA GLY A 197 -8.15 8.80 -34.86
C GLY A 197 -7.84 10.27 -35.11
N ALA A 198 -6.99 10.86 -34.26
CA ALA A 198 -6.33 12.13 -34.50
C ALA A 198 -4.89 12.05 -34.00
N SER A 199 -3.94 12.66 -34.71
CA SER A 199 -2.52 12.65 -34.31
C SER A 199 -1.85 13.99 -34.55
N LEU A 200 -0.96 14.36 -33.63
CA LEU A 200 -0.11 15.55 -33.72
C LEU A 200 1.15 15.31 -34.55
N GLU A 201 1.55 14.05 -34.72
CA GLU A 201 2.73 13.69 -35.50
C GLU A 201 2.53 12.35 -36.22
N HIS A 202 3.28 12.13 -37.29
CA HIS A 202 3.50 10.80 -37.85
C HIS A 202 4.40 9.99 -36.92
N VAL A 203 4.33 8.67 -36.97
CA VAL A 203 5.19 7.80 -36.15
C VAL A 203 6.44 7.32 -36.89
N HIS A 204 7.57 7.27 -36.18
CA HIS A 204 8.83 6.76 -36.70
C HIS A 204 8.93 5.24 -36.52
N VAL A 205 9.17 4.51 -37.60
CA VAL A 205 9.45 3.06 -37.53
C VAL A 205 10.93 2.83 -37.17
N PRO A 206 11.25 2.05 -36.12
CA PRO A 206 12.63 1.75 -35.73
C PRO A 206 13.49 1.25 -36.90
N GLY A 207 14.69 1.81 -37.04
CA GLY A 207 15.65 1.42 -38.07
C GLY A 207 15.41 1.99 -39.47
N ARG A 208 14.36 2.81 -39.68
CA ARG A 208 14.18 3.56 -40.94
C ARG A 208 14.88 4.92 -40.90
N THR A 209 15.20 5.47 -42.06
CA THR A 209 15.68 6.85 -42.20
C THR A 209 14.52 7.82 -42.13
N VAL A 210 14.75 8.98 -41.51
CA VAL A 210 13.76 10.07 -41.47
C VAL A 210 13.60 10.63 -42.88
N VAL A 211 12.35 10.80 -43.30
CA VAL A 211 12.01 11.52 -44.53
C VAL A 211 11.21 12.76 -44.11
N ASP A 212 11.81 13.93 -44.24
CA ASP A 212 11.22 15.21 -43.77
C ASP A 212 9.98 15.66 -44.56
N SER A 213 9.69 15.06 -45.72
CA SER A 213 8.67 15.55 -46.65
C SER A 213 7.21 15.36 -46.20
N GLU A 214 6.95 14.70 -45.06
CA GLU A 214 5.59 14.33 -44.63
C GLU A 214 5.21 14.80 -43.21
N ALA A 215 6.09 15.53 -42.51
CA ALA A 215 5.87 15.99 -41.14
C ALA A 215 4.73 17.04 -41.02
N LEU A 216 3.96 16.96 -39.94
CA LEU A 216 2.96 17.95 -39.57
C LEU A 216 3.63 19.24 -39.08
N LYS A 217 3.01 20.39 -39.36
CA LYS A 217 3.47 21.69 -38.89
C LYS A 217 3.21 21.85 -37.39
N ASN A 218 3.90 22.79 -36.74
CA ASN A 218 3.67 23.08 -35.33
C ASN A 218 2.20 23.50 -35.08
N GLY A 219 1.53 22.82 -34.15
CA GLY A 219 0.10 23.02 -33.85
C GLY A 219 -0.87 22.37 -34.84
N GLU A 220 -0.40 21.67 -35.87
CA GLU A 220 -1.25 20.97 -36.84
C GLU A 220 -1.62 19.55 -36.35
N VAL A 221 -2.89 19.18 -36.47
CA VAL A 221 -3.45 17.88 -36.13
C VAL A 221 -3.95 17.20 -37.41
N GLU A 222 -3.61 15.94 -37.64
CA GLU A 222 -4.18 15.13 -38.73
C GLU A 222 -5.36 14.28 -38.25
N ILE A 223 -6.56 14.59 -38.74
CA ILE A 223 -7.81 13.94 -38.36
C ILE A 223 -8.11 12.76 -39.27
N GLY A 224 -8.34 11.59 -38.67
CA GLY A 224 -8.57 10.33 -39.35
C GLY A 224 -7.30 9.70 -39.90
N MET A 225 -6.11 10.06 -39.39
CA MET A 225 -4.87 9.40 -39.77
C MET A 225 -4.94 7.90 -39.46
N GLY A 226 -4.43 7.08 -40.37
CA GLY A 226 -4.38 5.62 -40.18
C GLY A 226 -3.31 5.22 -39.19
N ILE A 227 -3.44 4.00 -38.65
CA ILE A 227 -2.50 3.46 -37.64
C ILE A 227 -1.12 3.10 -38.22
N HIS A 228 -0.90 3.24 -39.52
CA HIS A 228 0.40 3.08 -40.18
C HIS A 228 0.87 4.37 -40.87
N ASN A 229 0.44 5.55 -40.39
CA ASN A 229 0.63 6.87 -41.00
C ASN A 229 -0.12 7.09 -42.33
N GLU A 230 -1.13 6.28 -42.67
CA GLU A 230 -1.90 6.54 -43.88
C GLU A 230 -2.66 7.87 -43.78
N GLN A 231 -2.66 8.63 -44.86
CA GLN A 231 -3.26 9.95 -44.93
C GLN A 231 -4.69 9.96 -44.37
N GLY A 232 -4.93 10.91 -43.48
CA GLY A 232 -6.22 11.16 -42.88
C GLY A 232 -7.24 11.82 -43.80
N SER A 233 -8.31 12.28 -43.18
CA SER A 233 -9.43 12.97 -43.82
C SER A 233 -9.21 14.47 -43.94
N SER A 234 -8.45 15.08 -43.02
CA SER A 234 -8.08 16.50 -43.02
C SER A 234 -6.89 16.78 -42.10
N ARG A 235 -6.29 17.97 -42.23
CA ARG A 235 -5.27 18.53 -41.34
C ARG A 235 -5.71 19.92 -40.92
N GLU A 236 -5.67 20.22 -39.62
CA GLU A 236 -6.21 21.45 -39.04
C GLU A 236 -5.27 21.99 -37.96
N ILE A 237 -5.27 23.31 -37.74
CA ILE A 237 -4.71 23.91 -36.50
C ILE A 237 -5.90 24.18 -35.59
N ILE A 238 -6.07 23.36 -34.56
CA ILE A 238 -7.32 23.27 -33.82
C ILE A 238 -7.08 22.84 -32.37
N GLU A 239 -7.85 23.43 -31.46
CA GLU A 239 -7.83 23.07 -30.04
C GLU A 239 -8.74 21.87 -29.75
N LEU A 240 -8.53 21.23 -28.60
CA LEU A 240 -9.18 19.97 -28.25
C LEU A 240 -10.73 19.98 -28.36
N PRO A 241 -11.47 20.99 -27.86
CA PRO A 241 -12.94 20.97 -27.94
C PRO A 241 -13.45 20.93 -29.39
N ASP A 242 -12.90 21.76 -30.27
CA ASP A 242 -13.31 21.82 -31.68
C ASP A 242 -12.85 20.56 -32.44
N LEU A 243 -11.69 20.01 -32.09
CA LEU A 243 -11.20 18.73 -32.62
C LEU A 243 -12.17 17.59 -32.32
N VAL A 244 -12.58 17.46 -31.04
CA VAL A 244 -13.54 16.43 -30.62
C VAL A 244 -14.89 16.64 -31.31
N HIS A 245 -15.35 17.88 -31.43
CA HIS A 245 -16.60 18.21 -32.13
C HIS A 245 -16.56 17.74 -33.59
N MET A 246 -15.47 18.04 -34.30
CA MET A 246 -15.27 17.58 -35.68
C MET A 246 -15.20 16.04 -35.79
N MET A 247 -14.53 15.37 -34.86
CA MET A 247 -14.42 13.91 -34.83
C MET A 247 -15.80 13.26 -34.62
N LEU A 248 -16.56 13.69 -33.60
CA LEU A 248 -17.88 13.16 -33.31
C LEU A 248 -18.87 13.42 -34.45
N ARG A 249 -18.82 14.60 -35.08
CA ARG A 249 -19.65 14.91 -36.24
C ARG A 249 -19.39 13.94 -37.39
N LYS A 250 -18.12 13.64 -37.71
CA LYS A 250 -17.77 12.64 -38.74
C LYS A 250 -18.27 11.23 -38.43
N MET A 251 -18.47 10.89 -37.14
CA MET A 251 -18.95 9.58 -36.71
C MET A 251 -20.48 9.48 -36.69
N LEU A 252 -21.19 10.58 -36.38
CA LEU A 252 -22.60 10.56 -35.99
C LEU A 252 -23.53 11.39 -36.91
N ASP A 253 -23.01 12.30 -37.75
CA ASP A 253 -23.83 13.13 -38.65
C ASP A 253 -24.51 12.27 -39.73
N ARG A 254 -25.82 12.14 -39.61
CA ARG A 254 -26.66 11.36 -40.54
C ARG A 254 -26.78 11.98 -41.92
N ASN A 255 -26.44 13.26 -42.07
CA ASN A 255 -26.44 13.96 -43.35
C ASN A 255 -25.12 13.76 -44.12
N ASP A 256 -24.06 13.25 -43.48
CA ASP A 256 -22.83 12.85 -44.16
C ASP A 256 -23.03 11.47 -44.84
N ALA A 257 -23.56 11.47 -46.07
CA ALA A 257 -23.75 10.26 -46.86
C ALA A 257 -22.44 9.49 -47.12
N ASP A 258 -21.28 10.14 -47.01
CA ASP A 258 -19.97 9.54 -47.21
C ASP A 258 -19.51 8.76 -45.96
N ARG A 259 -19.87 9.21 -44.74
CA ARG A 259 -19.40 8.62 -43.46
C ARG A 259 -20.46 8.08 -42.50
N ALA A 260 -21.76 8.25 -42.78
CA ALA A 260 -22.83 7.71 -41.94
C ALA A 260 -22.93 6.17 -42.06
N PHE A 261 -21.95 5.44 -41.52
CA PHE A 261 -21.82 3.99 -41.63
C PHE A 261 -22.72 3.23 -40.65
N VAL A 262 -22.92 3.77 -39.45
CA VAL A 262 -23.73 3.17 -38.40
C VAL A 262 -24.92 4.07 -38.07
N ASN A 263 -26.06 3.47 -37.80
CA ASN A 263 -27.23 4.16 -37.25
C ASN A 263 -27.31 3.90 -35.76
N VAL A 264 -26.84 4.84 -34.94
CA VAL A 264 -26.92 4.73 -33.48
C VAL A 264 -28.39 4.91 -33.07
N ASN A 265 -29.07 3.79 -32.88
CA ASN A 265 -30.50 3.71 -32.54
C ASN A 265 -30.74 3.01 -31.20
N SER A 266 -29.66 2.63 -30.51
CA SER A 266 -29.70 2.03 -29.19
C SER A 266 -29.56 3.08 -28.09
N ASN A 267 -30.21 2.84 -26.96
CA ASN A 267 -29.97 3.58 -25.72
C ASN A 267 -28.68 3.13 -25.02
N GLU A 268 -28.04 2.07 -25.52
CA GLU A 268 -26.80 1.52 -24.99
C GLU A 268 -25.68 1.72 -26.02
N VAL A 269 -24.73 2.60 -25.68
CA VAL A 269 -23.53 2.87 -26.49
C VAL A 269 -22.29 2.60 -25.65
N VAL A 270 -21.32 1.87 -26.19
CA VAL A 270 -20.00 1.69 -25.57
C VAL A 270 -19.02 2.66 -26.21
N LEU A 271 -18.28 3.39 -25.37
CA LEU A 271 -17.20 4.28 -25.77
C LEU A 271 -15.85 3.59 -25.48
N LEU A 272 -14.97 3.53 -26.47
CA LEU A 272 -13.57 3.22 -26.31
C LEU A 272 -12.74 4.45 -26.74
N LEU A 273 -12.08 5.08 -25.77
CA LEU A 273 -11.05 6.09 -25.99
C LEU A 273 -9.69 5.42 -25.94
N ASN A 274 -9.05 5.30 -27.11
CA ASN A 274 -7.81 4.54 -27.27
C ASN A 274 -6.62 5.48 -27.51
N ASN A 275 -5.56 5.31 -26.72
CA ASN A 275 -4.28 5.98 -26.86
C ASN A 275 -3.44 5.32 -27.96
N LEU A 276 -2.96 6.10 -28.94
CA LEU A 276 -2.11 5.59 -30.03
C LEU A 276 -0.65 5.39 -29.59
N GLY A 277 -0.31 5.72 -28.34
CA GLY A 277 0.89 5.27 -27.63
C GLY A 277 1.71 6.39 -26.97
N GLY A 278 1.55 7.64 -27.41
CA GLY A 278 2.37 8.77 -26.98
C GLY A 278 1.65 9.80 -26.10
N VAL A 279 0.33 9.74 -25.94
CA VAL A 279 -0.44 10.73 -25.15
C VAL A 279 -0.32 10.43 -23.65
N SER A 280 -0.12 11.44 -22.80
CA SER A 280 -0.02 11.20 -21.35
C SER A 280 -1.35 10.74 -20.75
N VAL A 281 -1.29 10.00 -19.63
CA VAL A 281 -2.51 9.56 -18.92
C VAL A 281 -3.33 10.76 -18.42
N LEU A 282 -2.67 11.87 -18.08
CA LEU A 282 -3.30 13.13 -17.70
C LEU A 282 -4.13 13.71 -18.86
N GLU A 283 -3.52 13.82 -20.05
CA GLU A 283 -4.21 14.31 -21.26
C GLU A 283 -5.34 13.37 -21.67
N MET A 284 -5.16 12.05 -21.59
CA MET A 284 -6.23 11.09 -21.86
C MET A 284 -7.45 11.31 -20.95
N GLY A 285 -7.25 11.73 -19.69
CA GLY A 285 -8.33 12.11 -18.78
C GLY A 285 -9.06 13.39 -19.22
N GLY A 286 -8.32 14.39 -19.69
CA GLY A 286 -8.89 15.62 -20.28
C GLY A 286 -9.68 15.35 -21.56
N ILE A 287 -9.12 14.56 -22.49
CA ILE A 287 -9.77 14.16 -23.74
C ILE A 287 -11.05 13.39 -23.45
N LEU A 288 -11.02 12.43 -22.52
CA LEU A 288 -12.21 11.67 -22.14
C LEU A 288 -13.32 12.58 -21.62
N THR A 289 -12.97 13.55 -20.78
CA THR A 289 -13.93 14.51 -20.23
C THR A 289 -14.61 15.28 -21.34
N GLU A 290 -13.85 15.77 -22.31
CA GLU A 290 -14.40 16.53 -23.44
C GLU A 290 -15.29 15.66 -24.35
N VAL A 291 -14.87 14.44 -24.68
CA VAL A 291 -15.66 13.49 -25.49
C VAL A 291 -16.99 13.15 -24.83
N VAL A 292 -16.99 12.82 -23.53
CA VAL A 292 -18.21 12.47 -22.79
C VAL A 292 -19.16 13.68 -22.70
N LYS A 293 -18.62 14.87 -22.42
CA LYS A 293 -19.39 16.11 -22.33
C LYS A 293 -20.11 16.41 -23.64
N GLN A 294 -19.43 16.31 -24.78
CA GLN A 294 -20.04 16.59 -26.09
C GLN A 294 -20.99 15.48 -26.55
N LEU A 295 -20.69 14.20 -26.31
CA LEU A 295 -21.64 13.10 -26.58
C LEU A 295 -22.97 13.32 -25.85
N GLU A 296 -22.91 13.76 -24.59
CA GLU A 296 -24.10 14.06 -23.80
C GLU A 296 -24.82 15.31 -24.28
N ALA A 297 -24.11 16.42 -24.48
CA ALA A 297 -24.70 17.71 -24.83
C ALA A 297 -25.25 17.76 -26.26
N ASP A 298 -24.51 17.25 -27.24
CA ASP A 298 -24.80 17.45 -28.67
C ASP A 298 -25.57 16.28 -29.28
N TYR A 299 -25.41 15.07 -28.75
CA TYR A 299 -26.00 13.84 -29.30
C TYR A 299 -26.96 13.12 -28.35
N ASN A 300 -27.10 13.59 -27.11
CA ASN A 300 -27.86 12.91 -26.05
C ASN A 300 -27.44 11.44 -25.87
N ILE A 301 -26.15 11.15 -26.10
CA ILE A 301 -25.55 9.84 -25.89
C ILE A 301 -24.80 9.86 -24.57
N ARG A 302 -25.22 9.03 -23.62
CA ARG A 302 -24.45 8.75 -22.41
C ARG A 302 -23.92 7.32 -22.49
N PRO A 303 -22.61 7.11 -22.69
CA PRO A 303 -22.05 5.77 -22.79
C PRO A 303 -22.42 4.91 -21.58
N VAL A 304 -22.84 3.67 -21.84
CA VAL A 304 -23.10 2.69 -20.77
C VAL A 304 -21.83 2.00 -20.31
N ARG A 305 -20.78 2.04 -21.14
CA ARG A 305 -19.41 1.62 -20.81
C ARG A 305 -18.42 2.58 -21.43
N ILE A 306 -17.36 2.84 -20.67
CA ILE A 306 -16.22 3.64 -21.10
C ILE A 306 -14.97 2.81 -20.89
N LEU A 307 -14.22 2.57 -21.97
CA LEU A 307 -12.87 2.03 -21.94
C LEU A 307 -11.93 3.18 -22.27
N ASN A 308 -10.93 3.43 -21.42
CA ASN A 308 -9.95 4.48 -21.61
C ASN A 308 -8.55 3.92 -21.34
N GLY A 309 -7.67 3.97 -22.34
CA GLY A 309 -6.32 3.46 -22.20
C GLY A 309 -5.70 3.05 -23.53
N THR A 310 -4.72 2.16 -23.47
CA THR A 310 -3.93 1.73 -24.63
C THR A 310 -4.33 0.33 -25.07
N TYR A 311 -5.13 0.23 -26.14
CA TYR A 311 -5.66 -1.04 -26.63
C TYR A 311 -5.12 -1.40 -28.03
N MET A 312 -4.93 -0.41 -28.89
CA MET A 312 -4.35 -0.55 -30.23
C MET A 312 -3.51 0.69 -30.54
N THR A 313 -2.20 0.56 -30.45
CA THR A 313 -1.28 1.69 -30.68
C THR A 313 -1.00 1.91 -32.16
N SER A 314 -0.25 2.97 -32.43
CA SER A 314 0.59 3.13 -33.60
C SER A 314 1.98 3.48 -33.08
N LEU A 315 2.67 2.49 -32.51
CA LEU A 315 3.92 2.62 -31.73
C LEU A 315 3.79 3.70 -30.63
N ASN A 316 4.55 4.79 -30.73
CA ASN A 316 4.57 5.91 -29.79
C ASN A 316 3.87 7.16 -30.35
N SER A 317 2.90 6.98 -31.24
CA SER A 317 2.19 8.10 -31.89
C SER A 317 1.53 9.03 -30.86
N LEU A 318 1.78 10.34 -31.00
CA LEU A 318 1.16 11.41 -30.21
C LEU A 318 -0.28 11.65 -30.69
N GLY A 319 -1.14 10.67 -30.47
CA GLY A 319 -2.53 10.71 -30.91
C GLY A 319 -3.45 9.80 -30.12
N PHE A 320 -4.74 9.97 -30.36
CA PHE A 320 -5.80 9.17 -29.74
C PHE A 320 -6.86 8.81 -30.77
N SER A 321 -7.76 7.90 -30.41
CA SER A 321 -8.92 7.53 -31.23
C SER A 321 -10.17 7.34 -30.39
N ILE A 322 -11.30 7.74 -30.96
CA ILE A 322 -12.63 7.57 -30.37
C ILE A 322 -13.29 6.42 -31.13
N THR A 323 -13.84 5.45 -30.40
CA THR A 323 -14.63 4.33 -30.95
C THR A 323 -15.98 4.28 -30.25
N LEU A 324 -17.06 4.15 -31.01
CA LEU A 324 -18.41 3.93 -30.51
C LEU A 324 -18.96 2.60 -31.05
N LEU A 325 -19.51 1.79 -30.15
CA LEU A 325 -20.28 0.59 -30.49
C LEU A 325 -21.75 0.84 -30.17
N ASN A 326 -22.59 0.75 -31.20
CA ASN A 326 -24.05 0.71 -31.05
C ASN A 326 -24.47 -0.69 -30.57
N VAL A 327 -24.92 -0.82 -29.32
CA VAL A 327 -25.25 -2.12 -28.73
C VAL A 327 -26.61 -2.59 -29.27
N VAL A 328 -26.60 -3.68 -30.01
CA VAL A 328 -27.80 -4.30 -30.60
C VAL A 328 -28.00 -5.72 -30.08
N ASN A 329 -29.21 -6.26 -30.27
CA ASN A 329 -29.51 -7.65 -29.92
C ASN A 329 -28.65 -8.60 -30.76
N THR A 330 -28.06 -9.62 -30.14
CA THR A 330 -27.21 -10.61 -30.80
C THR A 330 -27.99 -11.61 -31.66
N ASP A 331 -29.31 -11.71 -31.48
CA ASP A 331 -30.23 -12.60 -32.20
C ASP A 331 -29.81 -14.08 -32.15
N ILE A 332 -29.24 -14.51 -31.02
CA ILE A 332 -28.84 -15.89 -30.73
C ILE A 332 -29.45 -16.43 -29.42
N GLY A 333 -30.41 -15.73 -28.82
CA GLY A 333 -31.04 -16.12 -27.56
C GLY A 333 -30.18 -15.85 -26.31
N GLY A 334 -29.30 -14.85 -26.38
CA GLY A 334 -28.34 -14.46 -25.33
C GLY A 334 -26.93 -15.02 -25.54
N PRO A 335 -25.91 -14.51 -24.84
CA PRO A 335 -25.87 -13.27 -24.05
C PRO A 335 -25.90 -11.99 -24.91
N SER A 336 -26.10 -10.84 -24.26
CA SER A 336 -26.01 -9.51 -24.84
C SER A 336 -24.55 -9.09 -25.11
N MET A 337 -24.35 -8.06 -25.94
CA MET A 337 -23.01 -7.50 -26.18
C MET A 337 -22.36 -6.94 -24.90
N ILE A 338 -23.15 -6.37 -23.98
CA ILE A 338 -22.64 -5.84 -22.71
C ILE A 338 -22.18 -6.97 -21.78
N GLU A 339 -22.96 -8.05 -21.64
CA GLU A 339 -22.56 -9.21 -20.84
C GLU A 339 -21.28 -9.86 -21.38
N LEU A 340 -21.14 -9.93 -22.72
CA LEU A 340 -19.93 -10.45 -23.37
C LEU A 340 -18.72 -9.51 -23.18
N LEU A 341 -18.95 -8.19 -23.20
CA LEU A 341 -17.93 -7.19 -22.94
C LEU A 341 -17.43 -7.28 -21.49
N ASP A 342 -18.33 -7.44 -20.52
CA ASP A 342 -18.03 -7.53 -19.08
C ASP A 342 -17.46 -8.90 -18.66
N ALA A 343 -17.63 -9.94 -19.49
CA ALA A 343 -17.15 -11.28 -19.16
C ALA A 343 -15.64 -11.28 -18.84
N PRO A 344 -15.17 -12.02 -17.82
CA PRO A 344 -13.77 -12.01 -17.43
C PRO A 344 -12.87 -12.60 -18.52
N CYS A 345 -11.65 -12.07 -18.66
CA CYS A 345 -10.61 -12.66 -19.49
C CYS A 345 -9.23 -12.49 -18.83
N GLU A 346 -8.30 -13.38 -19.19
CA GLU A 346 -6.92 -13.44 -18.72
C GLU A 346 -5.98 -13.05 -19.88
N ALA A 347 -6.17 -11.85 -20.45
CA ALA A 347 -5.34 -11.28 -21.52
C ALA A 347 -4.69 -9.98 -21.04
N VAL A 348 -3.36 -9.84 -21.19
CA VAL A 348 -2.61 -8.70 -20.63
C VAL A 348 -2.95 -7.37 -21.28
N GLY A 349 -3.42 -7.40 -22.53
CA GLY A 349 -3.83 -6.24 -23.30
C GLY A 349 -5.25 -5.75 -23.03
N TRP A 350 -6.01 -6.41 -22.14
CA TRP A 350 -7.40 -6.06 -21.86
C TRP A 350 -7.59 -5.57 -20.42
N SER A 351 -7.92 -4.29 -20.27
CA SER A 351 -8.40 -3.72 -19.00
C SER A 351 -9.92 -3.74 -18.97
N SER A 352 -10.50 -4.50 -18.03
CA SER A 352 -11.97 -4.63 -17.88
C SER A 352 -12.62 -3.29 -17.51
N PRO A 353 -13.73 -2.90 -18.15
CA PRO A 353 -14.47 -1.70 -17.78
C PRO A 353 -15.20 -1.86 -16.43
N ILE A 354 -15.49 -0.74 -15.76
CA ILE A 354 -16.33 -0.70 -14.56
C ILE A 354 -17.75 -1.19 -14.89
N SER A 355 -18.32 -2.03 -14.01
CA SER A 355 -19.61 -2.70 -14.22
C SER A 355 -20.80 -1.74 -14.36
N LYS A 356 -21.89 -2.19 -15.01
CA LYS A 356 -23.15 -1.41 -15.17
C LYS A 356 -23.68 -0.90 -13.84
N LEU A 357 -23.72 -1.80 -12.85
CA LEU A 357 -24.29 -1.55 -11.53
C LEU A 357 -23.62 -0.35 -10.87
N THR A 358 -22.29 -0.27 -10.93
CA THR A 358 -21.52 0.85 -10.36
C THR A 358 -21.90 2.19 -11.00
N TRP A 359 -22.15 2.22 -12.31
CA TRP A 359 -22.59 3.43 -13.00
C TRP A 359 -24.06 3.78 -12.69
N GLU A 360 -24.92 2.78 -12.51
CA GLU A 360 -26.33 2.97 -12.16
C GLU A 360 -26.51 3.44 -10.70
N GLU A 361 -25.70 2.93 -9.77
CA GLU A 361 -25.67 3.37 -8.38
C GLU A 361 -25.25 4.84 -8.27
N ASN A 362 -24.21 5.26 -8.99
CA ASN A 362 -23.75 6.65 -9.01
C ASN A 362 -24.80 7.62 -9.60
N ARG A 363 -25.65 7.16 -10.53
CA ARG A 363 -26.75 7.98 -11.08
C ARG A 363 -27.82 8.31 -10.05
N SER A 364 -28.00 7.45 -9.04
CA SER A 364 -29.00 7.63 -7.99
C SER A 364 -28.51 8.45 -6.79
N ASN A 365 -27.19 8.60 -6.63
CA ASN A 365 -26.58 9.24 -5.49
C ASN A 365 -25.63 10.38 -5.92
N ARG A 366 -26.19 11.58 -6.15
CA ARG A 366 -25.42 12.80 -6.48
C ARG A 366 -24.88 13.54 -5.24
N ALA A 367 -24.97 12.94 -4.05
CA ALA A 367 -24.55 13.60 -2.82
C ALA A 367 -23.02 13.76 -2.81
N THR A 368 -22.54 14.98 -3.08
CA THR A 368 -21.18 15.40 -2.75
C THR A 368 -21.17 15.81 -1.28
N ARG A 369 -20.13 15.42 -0.53
CA ARG A 369 -19.90 15.87 0.86
C ARG A 369 -19.40 17.32 0.89
N GLU A 370 -20.15 18.25 0.29
CA GLU A 370 -19.78 19.67 0.22
C GLU A 370 -20.43 20.50 1.33
N GLN A 371 -21.44 19.97 2.03
CA GLN A 371 -22.13 20.66 3.12
C GLN A 371 -21.61 20.13 4.46
N ASP A 372 -20.55 20.75 5.00
CA ASP A 372 -20.31 20.85 6.46
C ASP A 372 -19.03 21.61 6.86
N ALA A 373 -18.33 22.28 5.93
CA ALA A 373 -17.15 23.08 6.27
C ALA A 373 -17.46 24.58 6.29
N SER A 374 -18.49 25.02 7.03
CA SER A 374 -18.41 26.38 7.60
C SER A 374 -17.43 26.29 8.77
N VAL A 375 -16.13 26.30 8.47
CA VAL A 375 -15.09 26.50 9.48
C VAL A 375 -15.33 27.89 10.04
N GLY A 376 -16.06 27.95 11.16
CA GLY A 376 -16.35 29.19 11.86
C GLY A 376 -15.05 29.88 12.22
N SER A 377 -14.85 31.08 11.71
CA SER A 377 -13.73 31.94 12.08
C SER A 377 -13.92 32.46 13.50
N ASP A 378 -13.60 31.64 14.51
CA ASP A 378 -13.48 32.07 15.91
C ASP A 378 -12.18 32.86 16.13
N ASN A 379 -11.85 33.79 15.23
CA ASN A 379 -10.69 34.68 15.37
C ASN A 379 -11.05 35.79 16.37
N GLN A 380 -10.84 35.49 17.65
CA GLN A 380 -11.00 36.47 18.74
C GLN A 380 -10.01 37.63 18.55
N SER A 381 -10.54 38.86 18.61
CA SER A 381 -9.77 40.10 18.59
C SER A 381 -8.64 40.08 19.64
N SER A 382 -7.48 40.56 19.24
CA SER A 382 -6.28 40.67 20.09
C SER A 382 -6.15 42.04 20.74
N GLY A 383 -6.76 43.07 20.15
CA GLY A 383 -6.60 44.46 20.58
C GLY A 383 -5.22 45.05 20.25
N LEU A 384 -4.42 44.36 19.44
CA LEU A 384 -3.20 44.88 18.84
C LEU A 384 -3.56 45.60 17.54
N MET A 385 -3.68 46.92 17.62
CA MET A 385 -4.28 47.73 16.56
C MET A 385 -3.23 48.35 15.62
N MET A 386 -3.61 48.51 14.37
CA MET A 386 -2.94 49.32 13.36
C MET A 386 -3.96 50.10 12.52
N ASP A 387 -3.49 51.08 11.74
CA ASP A 387 -4.32 51.70 10.71
C ASP A 387 -4.61 50.68 9.60
N GLY A 388 -5.81 50.11 9.61
CA GLY A 388 -6.23 49.10 8.64
C GLY A 388 -6.17 49.57 7.19
N SER A 389 -6.43 50.86 6.92
CA SER A 389 -6.38 51.41 5.56
C SER A 389 -4.94 51.55 5.07
N ALA A 390 -4.05 52.07 5.92
CA ALA A 390 -2.63 52.19 5.58
C ALA A 390 -1.97 50.81 5.43
N ALA A 391 -2.31 49.86 6.32
CA ALA A 391 -1.82 48.49 6.26
C ALA A 391 -2.32 47.73 5.04
N GLN A 392 -3.60 47.90 4.67
CA GLN A 392 -4.16 47.29 3.46
C GLN A 392 -3.47 47.83 2.21
N GLN A 393 -3.24 49.15 2.13
CA GLN A 393 -2.53 49.75 1.01
C GLN A 393 -1.08 49.23 0.90
N ALA A 394 -0.37 49.11 2.04
CA ALA A 394 0.99 48.56 2.07
C ALA A 394 1.01 47.09 1.63
N LEU A 395 0.06 46.28 2.12
CA LEU A 395 -0.04 44.87 1.75
C LEU A 395 -0.35 44.69 0.25
N ILE A 396 -1.25 45.50 -0.31
CA ILE A 396 -1.52 45.50 -1.76
C ILE A 396 -0.25 45.76 -2.55
N HIS A 397 0.53 46.79 -2.21
CA HIS A 397 1.78 47.08 -2.91
C HIS A 397 2.82 45.94 -2.78
N GLY A 398 2.88 45.27 -1.62
CA GLY A 398 3.71 44.08 -1.43
C GLY A 398 3.30 42.92 -2.35
N LEU A 399 1.99 42.62 -2.43
CA LEU A 399 1.44 41.56 -3.27
C LEU A 399 1.62 41.85 -4.76
N GLU A 400 1.36 43.08 -5.19
CA GLU A 400 1.63 43.53 -6.57
C GLU A 400 3.12 43.44 -6.92
N GLY A 401 4.00 43.70 -5.95
CA GLY A 401 5.44 43.48 -6.08
C GLY A 401 5.78 42.04 -6.46
N VAL A 402 5.19 41.05 -5.78
CA VAL A 402 5.38 39.62 -6.08
C VAL A 402 4.78 39.25 -7.44
N ILE A 403 3.56 39.70 -7.74
CA ILE A 403 2.89 39.42 -9.02
C ILE A 403 3.72 39.96 -10.19
N SER A 404 4.25 41.17 -10.07
CA SER A 404 5.09 41.79 -11.09
C SER A 404 6.45 41.09 -11.27
N ALA A 405 6.95 40.44 -10.22
CA ALA A 405 8.23 39.73 -10.23
C ALA A 405 8.13 38.30 -10.81
N GLU A 406 6.92 37.77 -11.02
CA GLU A 406 6.72 36.38 -11.46
C GLU A 406 7.56 35.98 -12.68
N PRO A 407 7.62 36.75 -13.78
CA PRO A 407 8.40 36.35 -14.95
C PRO A 407 9.90 36.21 -14.64
N ASP A 408 10.43 37.06 -13.76
CA ASP A 408 11.83 36.99 -13.34
C ASP A 408 12.07 35.84 -12.38
N VAL A 409 11.18 35.61 -11.41
CA VAL A 409 11.28 34.49 -10.47
C VAL A 409 11.20 33.15 -11.19
N THR A 410 10.23 32.98 -12.10
CA THR A 410 10.09 31.76 -12.94
C THR A 410 11.34 31.57 -13.80
N ARG A 411 11.89 32.65 -14.38
CA ARG A 411 13.14 32.58 -15.15
C ARG A 411 14.33 32.17 -14.29
N PHE A 412 14.49 32.75 -13.10
CA PHE A 412 15.55 32.37 -12.16
C PHE A 412 15.40 30.91 -11.73
N ASP A 413 14.19 30.49 -11.38
CA ASP A 413 13.91 29.13 -10.95
C ASP A 413 14.07 28.12 -12.08
N THR A 414 13.84 28.49 -13.34
CA THR A 414 14.16 27.61 -14.48
C THR A 414 15.67 27.34 -14.58
N VAL A 415 16.51 28.28 -14.14
CA VAL A 415 17.99 28.12 -14.16
C VAL A 415 18.48 27.25 -13.00
N VAL A 416 17.87 27.36 -11.82
CA VAL A 416 18.40 26.72 -10.59
C VAL A 416 17.44 25.74 -9.89
N GLY A 417 16.26 25.54 -10.46
CA GLY A 417 15.14 24.76 -9.95
C GLY A 417 14.34 24.12 -11.10
N ASP A 418 13.03 23.99 -10.94
CA ASP A 418 12.12 23.40 -11.93
C ASP A 418 11.20 24.41 -12.63
N GLY A 419 11.36 25.70 -12.34
CA GLY A 419 10.67 26.79 -13.03
C GLY A 419 9.23 26.99 -12.58
N ASP A 420 8.84 26.50 -11.40
CA ASP A 420 7.47 26.62 -10.87
C ASP A 420 7.33 27.67 -9.76
N CYS A 421 8.45 28.14 -9.19
CA CYS A 421 8.45 29.01 -8.01
C CYS A 421 7.69 30.33 -8.26
N GLY A 422 7.94 30.99 -9.39
CA GLY A 422 7.29 32.26 -9.71
C GLY A 422 5.78 32.11 -9.87
N THR A 423 5.33 31.07 -10.58
CA THR A 423 3.91 30.77 -10.75
C THR A 423 3.25 30.48 -9.39
N GLY A 424 3.92 29.70 -8.53
CA GLY A 424 3.44 29.41 -7.18
C GLY A 424 3.28 30.66 -6.29
N LEU A 425 4.29 31.55 -6.30
CA LEU A 425 4.24 32.81 -5.54
C LEU A 425 3.17 33.76 -6.07
N ARG A 426 3.04 33.88 -7.40
CA ARG A 426 2.01 34.70 -8.04
C ARG A 426 0.61 34.24 -7.67
N ARG A 427 0.33 32.93 -7.74
CA ARG A 427 -0.98 32.37 -7.42
C ARG A 427 -1.37 32.68 -5.97
N GLY A 428 -0.43 32.50 -5.03
CA GLY A 428 -0.64 32.90 -3.63
C GLY A 428 -0.90 34.39 -3.46
N ALA A 429 -0.13 35.24 -4.16
CA ALA A 429 -0.28 36.70 -4.08
C ALA A 429 -1.62 37.20 -4.68
N GLU A 430 -2.03 36.68 -5.84
CA GLU A 430 -3.32 36.98 -6.46
C GLU A 430 -4.48 36.53 -5.57
N ALA A 431 -4.37 35.35 -4.95
CA ALA A 431 -5.38 34.86 -4.03
C ALA A 431 -5.57 35.75 -2.79
N ILE A 432 -4.46 36.16 -2.14
CA ILE A 432 -4.55 37.11 -1.01
C ILE A 432 -5.11 38.45 -1.49
N LEU A 433 -4.64 38.97 -2.62
CA LEU A 433 -5.10 40.25 -3.15
C LEU A 433 -6.61 40.24 -3.39
N ASN A 434 -7.12 39.19 -4.03
CA ASN A 434 -8.56 39.00 -4.23
C ASN A 434 -9.30 38.91 -2.89
N HIS A 435 -8.75 38.20 -1.90
CA HIS A 435 -9.35 38.06 -0.58
C HIS A 435 -9.47 39.39 0.16
N ILE A 436 -8.41 40.21 0.22
CA ILE A 436 -8.41 41.48 0.97
C ILE A 436 -9.16 42.61 0.25
N LEU A 437 -9.30 42.51 -1.08
CA LEU A 437 -10.17 43.42 -1.85
C LEU A 437 -11.65 43.09 -1.60
N ALA A 438 -12.00 41.81 -1.45
CA ALA A 438 -13.35 41.39 -1.09
C ALA A 438 -13.65 41.61 0.41
N ASN A 439 -12.65 41.44 1.27
CA ASN A 439 -12.75 41.55 2.73
C ASN A 439 -11.65 42.48 3.27
N PRO A 440 -11.90 43.80 3.34
CA PRO A 440 -10.94 44.79 3.84
C PRO A 440 -10.40 44.47 5.24
N LEU A 441 -9.16 44.89 5.51
CA LEU A 441 -8.50 44.64 6.80
C LEU A 441 -9.24 45.33 7.95
N THR A 442 -9.35 44.62 9.08
CA THR A 442 -10.07 45.09 10.27
C THR A 442 -9.26 46.07 11.10
N GLY A 443 -7.93 46.07 10.96
CA GLY A 443 -6.99 46.84 11.77
C GLY A 443 -6.53 46.10 13.04
N ASP A 444 -7.08 44.93 13.35
CA ASP A 444 -6.55 44.01 14.35
C ASP A 444 -5.60 43.01 13.68
N VAL A 445 -4.30 43.20 13.92
CA VAL A 445 -3.27 42.48 13.17
C VAL A 445 -3.38 40.96 13.29
N VAL A 446 -3.80 40.45 14.45
CA VAL A 446 -3.92 39.00 14.66
C VAL A 446 -5.08 38.43 13.87
N VAL A 447 -6.21 39.15 13.80
CA VAL A 447 -7.38 38.75 13.02
C VAL A 447 -7.06 38.80 11.53
N ASP A 448 -6.44 39.89 11.09
CA ASP A 448 -6.12 40.14 9.69
C ASP A 448 -5.15 39.07 9.14
N VAL A 449 -4.05 38.76 9.85
CA VAL A 449 -3.12 37.71 9.44
C VAL A 449 -3.78 36.32 9.50
N ALA A 450 -4.59 36.04 10.52
CA ALA A 450 -5.27 34.75 10.67
C ALA A 450 -6.32 34.48 9.57
N ASN A 451 -6.90 35.53 8.97
CA ASN A 451 -7.82 35.41 7.83
C ASN A 451 -7.07 35.15 6.50
N ILE A 452 -5.82 35.59 6.39
CA ILE A 452 -4.98 35.39 5.21
C ILE A 452 -4.40 33.95 5.16
N VAL A 453 -4.10 33.36 6.32
CA VAL A 453 -3.45 32.04 6.42
C VAL A 453 -4.17 30.94 5.62
N PRO A 454 -5.50 30.73 5.75
CA PRO A 454 -6.20 29.68 5.00
C PRO A 454 -6.16 29.88 3.49
N VAL A 455 -6.10 31.14 3.02
CA VAL A 455 -6.00 31.46 1.59
C VAL A 455 -4.69 30.91 1.02
N ILE A 456 -3.58 31.10 1.74
CA ILE A 456 -2.28 30.53 1.36
C ILE A 456 -2.29 29.00 1.43
N GLU A 457 -2.90 28.42 2.48
CA GLU A 457 -2.99 26.95 2.64
C GLU A 457 -3.77 26.27 1.51
N MET A 458 -4.77 26.95 0.94
CA MET A 458 -5.59 26.41 -0.15
C MET A 458 -4.98 26.64 -1.54
N GLU A 459 -4.32 27.79 -1.74
CA GLU A 459 -3.95 28.26 -3.07
C GLU A 459 -2.46 28.08 -3.38
N MET A 460 -1.57 27.90 -2.39
CA MET A 460 -0.15 27.63 -2.64
C MET A 460 0.19 26.15 -2.41
N ASP A 461 0.61 25.47 -3.48
CA ASP A 461 1.05 24.07 -3.42
C ASP A 461 2.54 23.96 -3.06
N GLY A 462 2.98 22.73 -2.82
CA GLY A 462 4.40 22.39 -2.73
C GLY A 462 5.11 22.93 -1.49
N THR A 463 6.43 22.94 -1.51
CA THR A 463 7.26 23.31 -0.35
C THR A 463 7.07 24.77 0.06
N SER A 464 6.89 25.68 -0.90
CA SER A 464 6.67 27.10 -0.62
C SER A 464 5.37 27.33 0.15
N GLY A 465 4.26 26.71 -0.27
CA GLY A 465 2.98 26.81 0.45
C GLY A 465 3.08 26.35 1.90
N ALA A 466 3.73 25.21 2.14
CA ALA A 466 3.96 24.71 3.50
C ALA A 466 4.84 25.64 4.36
N LEU A 467 5.91 26.21 3.80
CA LEU A 467 6.81 27.13 4.53
C LEU A 467 6.10 28.42 4.91
N TYR A 468 5.36 29.04 3.99
CA TYR A 468 4.58 30.25 4.27
C TYR A 468 3.45 29.97 5.27
N ALA A 469 2.71 28.85 5.13
CA ALA A 469 1.65 28.49 6.07
C ALA A 469 2.18 28.26 7.50
N ILE A 470 3.29 27.54 7.65
CA ILE A 470 3.94 27.33 8.97
C ILE A 470 4.40 28.66 9.56
N PHE A 471 5.08 29.50 8.76
CA PHE A 471 5.55 30.81 9.20
C PHE A 471 4.38 31.69 9.64
N LEU A 472 3.36 31.87 8.80
CA LEU A 472 2.23 32.75 9.08
C LEU A 472 1.37 32.25 10.26
N ASN A 473 1.11 30.94 10.38
CA ASN A 473 0.44 30.39 11.57
C ASN A 473 1.24 30.67 12.85
N SER A 474 2.57 30.52 12.81
CA SER A 474 3.42 30.83 13.96
C SER A 474 3.48 32.34 14.25
N LEU A 475 3.39 33.18 13.22
CA LEU A 475 3.31 34.63 13.32
C LEU A 475 2.01 35.09 13.99
N VAL A 476 0.87 34.47 13.66
CA VAL A 476 -0.41 34.72 14.35
C VAL A 476 -0.28 34.46 15.85
N ALA A 477 0.33 33.32 16.22
CA ALA A 477 0.56 32.99 17.63
C ALA A 477 1.53 33.97 18.30
N ALA A 478 2.59 34.40 17.61
CA ALA A 478 3.57 35.35 18.12
C ALA A 478 2.97 36.75 18.31
N LEU A 479 2.23 37.27 17.33
CA LEU A 479 1.50 38.54 17.42
C LEU A 479 0.50 38.54 18.57
N ARG A 480 -0.22 37.42 18.78
CA ARG A 480 -1.13 37.27 19.92
C ARG A 480 -0.39 37.33 21.25
N ASN A 481 0.83 36.81 21.36
CA ASN A 481 1.65 36.96 22.56
C ASN A 481 2.15 38.41 22.73
N VAL A 482 2.53 39.09 21.65
CA VAL A 482 2.96 40.50 21.67
C VAL A 482 1.81 41.43 22.09
N SER A 483 0.56 41.13 21.68
CA SER A 483 -0.65 41.87 22.06
C SER A 483 -0.89 41.96 23.58
N GLN A 484 -0.33 41.02 24.36
CA GLN A 484 -0.42 41.07 25.82
C GLN A 484 0.44 42.20 26.43
N LYS A 485 1.44 42.69 25.69
CA LYS A 485 2.43 43.68 26.15
C LYS A 485 2.34 45.03 25.43
N HIS A 486 1.80 45.03 24.20
CA HIS A 486 1.67 46.21 23.37
C HIS A 486 0.24 46.32 22.85
N LYS A 487 -0.29 47.55 22.79
CA LYS A 487 -1.61 47.82 22.20
C LYS A 487 -1.54 48.27 20.75
N ASP A 488 -0.39 48.81 20.33
CA ASP A 488 -0.15 49.29 18.98
C ASP A 488 0.87 48.39 18.27
N ALA A 489 0.59 48.06 17.01
CA ALA A 489 1.46 47.22 16.17
C ALA A 489 2.67 48.00 15.62
N SER A 490 3.51 48.52 16.52
CA SER A 490 4.75 49.22 16.15
C SER A 490 5.72 48.33 15.37
N PRO A 491 6.68 48.90 14.61
CA PRO A 491 7.73 48.13 13.94
C PRO A 491 8.48 47.16 14.87
N TYR A 492 8.73 47.55 16.12
CA TYR A 492 9.36 46.68 17.12
C TYR A 492 8.46 45.52 17.57
N ALA A 493 7.14 45.73 17.63
CA ALA A 493 6.16 44.69 17.92
C ALA A 493 6.13 43.64 16.79
N TRP A 494 6.16 44.10 15.53
CA TRP A 494 6.31 43.24 14.36
C TRP A 494 7.64 42.49 14.34
N ALA A 495 8.76 43.17 14.58
CA ALA A 495 10.07 42.53 14.62
C ALA A 495 10.13 41.40 15.65
N SER A 496 9.60 41.64 16.86
CA SER A 496 9.57 40.62 17.91
C SER A 496 8.68 39.42 17.52
N ALA A 497 7.54 39.65 16.87
CA ALA A 497 6.66 38.58 16.41
C ALA A 497 7.28 37.78 15.25
N LEU A 498 7.91 38.47 14.29
CA LEU A 498 8.59 37.85 13.15
C LEU A 498 9.82 37.03 13.59
N GLU A 499 10.58 37.49 14.58
CA GLU A 499 11.72 36.75 15.16
C GLU A 499 11.24 35.43 15.79
N ALA A 500 10.19 35.46 16.61
CA ALA A 500 9.60 34.26 17.21
C ALA A 500 8.99 33.30 16.15
N SER A 501 8.43 33.87 15.08
CA SER A 501 7.92 33.12 13.92
C SER A 501 9.07 32.42 13.18
N CYS A 502 10.18 33.13 12.93
CA CYS A 502 11.36 32.58 12.29
C CYS A 502 12.03 31.49 13.15
N GLU A 503 12.11 31.65 14.47
CA GLU A 503 12.56 30.61 15.40
C GLU A 503 11.67 29.36 15.36
N SER A 504 10.37 29.54 15.16
CA SER A 504 9.42 28.43 15.03
C SER A 504 9.64 27.71 13.69
N LEU A 505 9.77 28.45 12.59
CA LEU A 505 10.08 27.92 11.26
C LEU A 505 11.39 27.12 11.27
N ASN A 506 12.41 27.57 12.00
CA ASN A 506 13.71 26.90 12.17
C ASN A 506 13.65 25.48 12.76
N ARG A 507 12.50 25.07 13.32
CA ARG A 507 12.26 23.70 13.82
C ARG A 507 11.80 22.74 12.73
N TYR A 508 11.24 23.28 11.65
CA TYR A 508 10.65 22.53 10.55
C TYR A 508 11.53 22.55 9.29
N THR A 509 12.42 23.53 9.17
CA THR A 509 13.43 23.59 8.12
C THR A 509 14.85 23.79 8.69
N PRO A 510 15.86 23.09 8.15
CA PRO A 510 17.26 23.35 8.48
C PRO A 510 17.79 24.65 7.86
N ALA A 511 17.04 25.31 6.95
CA ALA A 511 17.49 26.50 6.23
C ALA A 511 17.84 27.66 7.17
N ARG A 512 19.00 28.27 6.92
CA ARG A 512 19.55 29.44 7.59
C ARG A 512 20.04 30.44 6.54
N PRO A 513 20.29 31.71 6.91
CA PRO A 513 21.03 32.62 6.06
C PRO A 513 22.37 31.99 5.63
N GLY A 514 22.69 32.11 4.35
CA GLY A 514 23.81 31.46 3.69
C GLY A 514 23.48 30.16 2.97
N ASP A 515 22.25 29.63 3.11
CA ASP A 515 21.85 28.36 2.50
C ASP A 515 21.24 28.50 1.10
N ARG A 516 21.10 29.74 0.59
CA ARG A 516 20.50 30.09 -0.70
C ARG A 516 19.01 29.72 -0.76
N THR A 517 18.22 30.36 0.11
CA THR A 517 16.77 30.17 0.26
C THR A 517 16.08 31.49 0.63
N LEU A 518 14.75 31.48 0.78
CA LEU A 518 14.00 32.64 1.29
C LEU A 518 14.50 33.18 2.65
N MET A 519 15.23 32.39 3.43
CA MET A 519 15.85 32.84 4.69
C MET A 519 16.88 33.96 4.49
N ASP A 520 17.50 34.01 3.31
CA ASP A 520 18.48 35.04 2.94
C ASP A 520 17.83 36.42 2.74
N ALA A 521 16.52 36.49 2.49
CA ALA A 521 15.76 37.74 2.49
C ALA A 521 15.03 37.96 3.83
N LEU A 522 14.45 36.89 4.40
CA LEU A 522 13.62 36.96 5.60
C LEU A 522 14.41 37.38 6.84
N CYS A 523 15.56 36.78 7.11
CA CYS A 523 16.33 37.05 8.32
C CYS A 523 16.91 38.48 8.32
N PRO A 524 17.55 38.98 7.22
CA PRO A 524 17.99 40.37 7.18
C PRO A 524 16.86 41.38 7.42
N PHE A 525 15.67 41.15 6.85
CA PHE A 525 14.50 41.98 7.13
C PHE A 525 14.20 42.06 8.63
N ILE A 526 14.12 40.91 9.30
CA ILE A 526 13.75 40.82 10.72
C ILE A 526 14.81 41.51 11.60
N PHE A 527 16.10 41.25 11.36
CA PHE A 527 17.18 41.81 12.14
C PHE A 527 17.26 43.33 12.00
N THR A 528 17.22 43.85 10.77
CA THR A 528 17.27 45.29 10.53
C THR A 528 16.03 46.00 11.08
N LEU A 529 14.84 45.40 10.96
CA LEU A 529 13.61 45.96 11.54
C LEU A 529 13.69 46.07 13.07
N ARG A 530 14.29 45.06 13.72
CA ARG A 530 14.50 45.04 15.17
C ARG A 530 15.44 46.15 15.64
N GLU A 531 16.52 46.41 14.90
CA GLU A 531 17.55 47.36 15.29
C GLU A 531 17.16 48.81 14.98
N THR A 532 16.58 49.04 13.81
CA THR A 532 16.34 50.38 13.27
C THR A 532 14.90 50.86 13.49
N GLY A 533 13.95 49.94 13.64
CA GLY A 533 12.52 50.24 13.60
C GLY A 533 12.03 50.72 12.23
N SER A 534 12.87 50.67 11.19
CA SER A 534 12.59 51.20 9.85
C SER A 534 12.25 50.09 8.87
N VAL A 535 10.99 50.06 8.40
CA VAL A 535 10.53 49.10 7.38
C VAL A 535 11.27 49.31 6.05
N ASN A 536 11.64 50.56 5.73
CA ASN A 536 12.38 50.89 4.51
C ASN A 536 13.82 50.35 4.55
N GLU A 537 14.51 50.45 5.69
CA GLU A 537 15.86 49.89 5.84
C GLU A 537 15.81 48.37 5.86
N ALA A 538 14.82 47.78 6.53
CA ALA A 538 14.61 46.33 6.56
C ALA A 538 14.32 45.75 5.17
N ALA A 539 13.48 46.41 4.37
CA ALA A 539 13.19 45.98 3.00
C ALA A 539 14.43 46.02 2.09
N LYS A 540 15.27 47.05 2.23
CA LYS A 540 16.56 47.14 1.52
C LYS A 540 17.52 46.02 1.93
N ALA A 541 17.62 45.72 3.23
CA ALA A 541 18.44 44.62 3.72
C ALA A 541 17.98 43.26 3.19
N ALA A 542 16.65 43.04 3.10
CA ALA A 542 16.08 41.84 2.50
C ALA A 542 16.43 41.70 1.01
N PHE A 543 16.38 42.81 0.28
CA PHE A 543 16.76 42.88 -1.14
C PHE A 543 18.26 42.63 -1.35
N GLU A 544 19.12 43.23 -0.54
CA GLU A 544 20.57 42.98 -0.57
C GLU A 544 20.89 41.52 -0.23
N GLY A 545 20.19 40.94 0.75
CA GLY A 545 20.29 39.52 1.08
C GLY A 545 19.89 38.61 -0.08
N ALA A 546 18.78 38.91 -0.75
CA ALA A 546 18.34 38.20 -1.95
C ALA A 546 19.34 38.32 -3.11
N GLU A 547 19.83 39.52 -3.43
CA GLU A 547 20.90 39.71 -4.43
C GLU A 547 22.18 38.96 -4.05
N GLY A 548 22.54 38.96 -2.76
CA GLY A 548 23.73 38.30 -2.21
C GLY A 548 23.73 36.78 -2.39
N THR A 549 22.58 36.17 -2.65
CA THR A 549 22.49 34.74 -2.99
C THR A 549 23.04 34.40 -4.38
N LYS A 550 23.30 35.41 -5.22
CA LYS A 550 23.93 35.22 -6.53
C LYS A 550 25.38 34.77 -6.36
N GLY A 551 25.71 33.61 -6.91
CA GLY A 551 27.02 32.96 -6.73
C GLY A 551 27.22 32.31 -5.36
N MET A 552 26.21 32.36 -4.48
CA MET A 552 26.22 31.62 -3.22
C MET A 552 26.04 30.12 -3.50
N LYS A 553 26.85 29.28 -2.84
CA LYS A 553 26.74 27.84 -2.99
C LYS A 553 25.54 27.33 -2.20
N ALA A 554 24.56 26.75 -2.88
CA ALA A 554 23.40 26.17 -2.21
C ALA A 554 23.77 24.96 -1.33
N SER A 555 23.24 24.93 -0.12
CA SER A 555 23.32 23.80 0.82
C SER A 555 21.96 23.11 0.98
N LEU A 556 20.86 23.77 0.58
CA LEU A 556 19.48 23.30 0.65
C LEU A 556 18.68 23.69 -0.61
N GLY A 557 17.49 23.12 -0.76
CA GLY A 557 16.61 23.36 -1.90
C GLY A 557 16.98 22.56 -3.16
N ARG A 558 16.20 22.76 -4.22
CA ARG A 558 16.34 22.02 -5.49
C ARG A 558 17.68 22.27 -6.20
N THR A 559 18.28 23.44 -5.99
CA THR A 559 19.62 23.79 -6.50
C THR A 559 20.69 22.76 -6.14
N VAL A 560 20.60 22.10 -4.96
CA VAL A 560 21.63 21.18 -4.45
C VAL A 560 21.84 19.96 -5.35
N TYR A 561 20.76 19.40 -5.91
CA TYR A 561 20.81 18.12 -6.63
C TYR A 561 20.45 18.22 -8.12
N ILE A 562 19.94 19.38 -8.59
CA ILE A 562 19.78 19.64 -10.01
C ILE A 562 21.14 19.89 -10.71
N GLY A 563 22.21 20.17 -9.94
CA GLY A 563 23.59 20.04 -10.42
C GLY A 563 23.97 20.95 -11.60
N GLY A 564 23.41 22.16 -11.67
CA GLY A 564 23.60 23.09 -12.79
C GLY A 564 24.56 24.26 -12.49
N SER A 565 25.37 24.63 -13.49
CA SER A 565 26.01 25.95 -13.61
C SER A 565 24.96 27.03 -13.89
N GLY A 566 25.12 28.25 -13.36
CA GLY A 566 24.18 29.36 -13.63
C GLY A 566 23.67 30.07 -12.37
N TYR A 567 23.86 29.48 -11.18
CA TYR A 567 23.57 30.13 -9.90
C TYR A 567 24.47 31.37 -9.66
N GLU A 568 25.59 31.49 -10.37
CA GLU A 568 26.45 32.68 -10.40
C GLU A 568 25.80 33.87 -11.13
N GLN A 569 24.75 33.62 -11.92
CA GLN A 569 24.12 34.60 -12.79
C GLN A 569 22.77 35.08 -12.25
N VAL A 570 22.13 34.31 -11.36
CA VAL A 570 20.78 34.56 -10.84
C VAL A 570 20.71 34.43 -9.31
N PRO A 571 19.91 35.28 -8.62
CA PRO A 571 19.62 35.12 -7.21
C PRO A 571 18.73 33.88 -6.96
N ASP A 572 18.57 33.51 -5.69
CA ASP A 572 17.59 32.52 -5.24
C ASP A 572 16.16 33.02 -5.55
N PRO A 573 15.33 32.23 -6.25
CA PRO A 573 13.97 32.63 -6.62
C PRO A 573 13.08 32.92 -5.40
N GLY A 574 13.22 32.14 -4.33
CA GLY A 574 12.43 32.31 -3.10
C GLY A 574 12.80 33.60 -2.35
N ALA A 575 14.09 33.86 -2.19
CA ALA A 575 14.60 35.10 -1.61
C ALA A 575 14.21 36.31 -2.45
N TRP A 576 14.31 36.22 -3.78
CA TRP A 576 13.95 37.30 -4.70
C TRP A 576 12.47 37.66 -4.61
N GLY A 577 11.59 36.67 -4.67
CA GLY A 577 10.15 36.89 -4.55
C GLY A 577 9.77 37.52 -3.21
N LEU A 578 10.37 37.07 -2.11
CA LEU A 578 10.13 37.64 -0.78
C LEU A 578 10.71 39.05 -0.61
N ALA A 579 11.87 39.34 -1.20
CA ALA A 579 12.42 40.69 -1.22
C ALA A 579 11.52 41.66 -2.01
N CYS A 580 10.96 41.22 -3.13
CA CYS A 580 9.99 42.01 -3.90
C CYS A 580 8.75 42.35 -3.06
N PHE A 581 8.26 41.39 -2.27
CA PHE A 581 7.18 41.63 -1.31
C PHE A 581 7.53 42.72 -0.29
N PHE A 582 8.70 42.63 0.36
CA PHE A 582 9.11 43.62 1.36
C PHE A 582 9.38 45.01 0.77
N MET A 583 9.95 45.08 -0.43
CA MET A 583 10.14 46.36 -1.14
C MET A 583 8.81 47.03 -1.46
N GLY A 584 7.83 46.26 -1.96
CA GLY A 584 6.47 46.75 -2.19
C GLY A 584 5.79 47.20 -0.89
N LEU A 585 5.93 46.42 0.18
CA LEU A 585 5.40 46.74 1.52
C LEU A 585 5.95 48.08 2.05
N ALA A 586 7.22 48.37 1.78
CA ALA A 586 7.89 49.62 2.12
C ALA A 586 7.56 50.81 1.19
N GLY A 587 6.79 50.57 0.11
CA GLY A 587 6.52 51.57 -0.92
C GLY A 587 7.74 51.92 -1.79
N LEU A 588 8.74 51.04 -1.83
CA LEU A 588 9.97 51.21 -2.60
C LEU A 588 9.90 50.43 -3.92
N LYS A 589 10.50 50.98 -4.98
CA LYS A 589 10.74 50.22 -6.22
C LYS A 589 12.17 49.73 -6.22
N ILE A 590 12.37 48.52 -6.74
CA ILE A 590 13.71 47.90 -6.88
C ILE A 590 14.69 48.83 -7.63
N LYS A 591 14.19 49.58 -8.62
CA LYS A 591 14.97 50.53 -9.44
C LYS A 591 15.48 51.77 -8.69
N ASP A 592 14.93 52.09 -7.52
CA ASP A 592 15.26 53.29 -6.74
C ASP A 592 16.33 53.03 -5.65
N THR A 593 16.89 51.82 -5.60
CA THR A 593 17.90 51.41 -4.62
C THR A 593 19.30 51.48 -5.24
N PRO A 594 20.21 52.37 -4.77
CA PRO A 594 21.58 52.40 -5.27
C PRO A 594 22.32 51.13 -4.82
N ILE A 595 22.74 50.30 -5.77
CA ILE A 595 23.65 49.18 -5.49
C ILE A 595 25.04 49.77 -5.26
N SER A 596 25.42 49.98 -3.99
CA SER A 596 26.80 50.32 -3.64
C SER A 596 27.70 49.13 -3.99
N LYS A 597 28.65 49.31 -4.90
CA LYS A 597 29.66 48.29 -5.21
C LYS A 597 30.76 48.21 -4.14
N ASP A 598 30.76 49.11 -3.16
CA ASP A 598 31.88 49.31 -2.25
C ASP A 598 31.58 49.01 -0.76
N ASP A 599 30.35 48.64 -0.40
CA ASP A 599 29.97 48.25 0.98
C ASP A 599 29.58 46.76 1.06
N LYS A 600 30.49 45.86 0.72
CA LYS A 600 30.38 44.47 1.19
C LYS A 600 30.78 44.45 2.66
N PRO A 601 29.95 43.92 3.59
CA PRO A 601 30.43 43.62 4.93
C PRO A 601 31.62 42.68 4.81
N SER A 602 32.71 43.00 5.49
CA SER A 602 33.91 42.16 5.51
C SER A 602 33.55 40.77 6.05
N ASP A 603 34.30 39.73 5.68
CA ASP A 603 34.14 38.38 6.24
C ASP A 603 34.19 38.39 7.79
N GLU A 604 34.84 39.42 8.36
CA GLU A 604 34.90 39.72 9.80
C GLU A 604 33.58 40.28 10.37
N GLU A 605 32.82 41.09 9.63
CA GLU A 605 31.49 41.58 10.02
C GLU A 605 30.43 40.47 9.95
N TRP A 606 30.56 39.58 8.96
CA TRP A 606 29.75 38.36 8.88
C TRP A 606 30.03 37.40 10.04
N GLU A 607 31.30 37.27 10.46
CA GLU A 607 31.65 36.54 11.68
C GLU A 607 31.15 37.26 12.94
N GLN A 608 31.17 38.59 13.02
CA GLN A 608 30.68 39.32 14.19
C GLN A 608 29.16 39.20 14.39
N LEU A 609 28.36 39.22 13.31
CA LEU A 609 26.92 38.91 13.36
C LEU A 609 26.67 37.46 13.79
N ALA A 610 27.52 36.52 13.39
CA ALA A 610 27.47 35.12 13.80
C ALA A 610 28.03 34.85 15.22
N VAL A 611 28.88 35.74 15.75
CA VAL A 611 29.52 35.65 17.07
C VAL A 611 28.71 36.38 18.15
N ALA A 612 27.98 37.45 17.83
CA ALA A 612 27.04 38.10 18.74
C ALA A 612 25.90 37.16 19.19
N SER A 613 25.59 36.12 18.40
CA SER A 613 24.66 35.05 18.80
C SER A 613 25.32 33.93 19.63
N ARG A 614 26.62 34.00 19.92
CA ARG A 614 27.42 32.92 20.56
C ARG A 614 28.05 33.28 21.91
N ALA A 615 27.86 34.47 22.47
CA ALA A 615 28.53 34.89 23.72
C ALA A 615 27.58 35.23 24.89
N ALA A 616 27.38 34.26 25.79
CA ALA A 616 27.21 34.46 27.24
C ALA A 616 27.71 33.21 28.02
N PRO A 617 28.32 33.34 29.22
CA PRO A 617 29.48 32.55 29.60
C PRO A 617 29.19 31.29 30.42
N ALA A 618 30.00 30.26 30.20
CA ALA A 618 30.15 29.11 31.09
C ALA A 618 31.41 29.27 31.96
N ARG A 619 31.26 29.28 33.29
CA ARG A 619 32.25 28.75 34.25
C ARG A 619 31.56 28.32 35.55
N ALA A 620 31.99 27.14 35.99
CA ALA A 620 31.28 26.19 36.82
C ALA A 620 31.47 26.39 38.33
N CYS A 621 30.44 26.03 39.11
CA CYS A 621 30.59 25.43 40.42
C CYS A 621 29.51 24.34 40.61
N CYS A 622 29.95 23.20 41.14
CA CYS A 622 29.26 21.93 41.34
C CYS A 622 27.75 21.98 41.59
N THR A 623 26.97 21.33 40.73
CA THR A 623 26.06 20.22 41.06
C THR A 623 25.35 19.75 39.78
N THR A 624 25.28 18.43 39.63
CA THR A 624 24.68 17.68 38.52
C THR A 624 23.19 17.98 38.38
N ARG A 625 22.73 18.47 37.21
CA ARG A 625 21.34 18.24 36.75
C ARG A 625 21.14 18.50 35.26
N ASN A 626 20.38 17.58 34.68
CA ASN A 626 20.00 17.42 33.29
C ASN A 626 19.24 18.61 32.68
N LEU A 627 19.44 18.72 31.37
CA LEU A 627 18.60 19.31 30.33
C LEU A 627 17.09 19.37 30.61
N PHE A 628 16.53 20.55 30.31
CA PHE A 628 15.19 20.86 29.78
C PHE A 628 13.91 20.54 30.61
N ALA A 629 13.27 21.68 30.95
CA ALA A 629 11.87 22.03 30.65
C ALA A 629 10.74 21.48 31.53
N MET A 630 10.22 22.38 32.36
CA MET A 630 8.79 22.70 32.58
C MET A 630 8.73 23.94 33.49
N PRO A 631 7.60 24.67 33.68
CA PRO A 631 6.33 24.73 32.92
C PRO A 631 5.84 26.20 32.72
N LEU A 632 4.72 26.43 32.01
CA LEU A 632 3.63 27.30 32.51
C LEU A 632 2.34 27.14 31.69
N ARG A 633 1.30 26.75 32.43
CA ARG A 633 -0.12 26.60 32.07
C ARG A 633 -0.81 27.96 32.17
N ALA A 634 -1.78 28.23 31.30
CA ALA A 634 -2.95 29.03 31.63
C ALA A 634 -4.12 28.10 31.98
N LYS A 635 -4.74 28.34 33.14
CA LYS A 635 -5.92 27.65 33.70
C LYS A 635 -7.20 28.30 33.18
N ILE A 636 -8.21 27.49 32.87
CA ILE A 636 -9.63 27.87 33.03
C ILE A 636 -10.34 26.76 33.82
N LEU A 637 -11.03 27.15 34.89
CA LEU A 637 -11.82 26.35 35.82
C LEU A 637 -13.19 25.98 35.24
N PRO A 638 -13.83 24.91 35.76
CA PRO A 638 -15.25 25.04 36.06
C PRO A 638 -15.60 24.63 37.50
N ALA A 639 -16.51 25.45 38.05
CA ALA A 639 -17.47 25.29 39.15
C ALA A 639 -17.22 24.29 40.30
N VAL A 640 -17.21 24.87 41.49
CA VAL A 640 -17.33 24.21 42.80
C VAL A 640 -18.74 23.61 42.97
N LEU A 641 -18.80 22.31 43.30
CA LEU A 641 -19.88 21.69 44.07
C LEU A 641 -19.24 20.82 45.18
N PRO A 642 -19.89 20.63 46.35
CA PRO A 642 -19.20 20.55 47.63
C PRO A 642 -18.61 19.17 47.95
N HIS A 643 -17.51 19.20 48.71
CA HIS A 643 -16.90 18.09 49.41
C HIS A 643 -17.90 17.31 50.27
N GLN A 644 -18.13 16.04 49.91
CA GLN A 644 -18.17 14.90 50.83
C GLN A 644 -18.23 13.62 50.00
N GLN A 645 -17.07 13.02 49.70
CA GLN A 645 -16.83 11.59 49.39
C GLN A 645 -15.45 11.42 48.73
N GLN A 646 -14.39 11.78 49.44
CA GLN A 646 -13.03 11.32 49.12
C GLN A 646 -12.58 10.39 50.23
N GLN A 647 -12.81 9.08 50.04
CA GLN A 647 -12.02 7.97 50.58
C GLN A 647 -12.64 6.65 50.08
N GLN A 648 -12.52 6.36 48.78
CA GLN A 648 -12.58 5.01 48.16
C GLN A 648 -12.71 5.14 46.63
N GLN A 649 -11.62 5.43 45.92
CA GLN A 649 -11.44 5.13 44.48
C GLN A 649 -10.01 5.52 44.04
N GLN A 650 -9.02 4.69 44.40
CA GLN A 650 -7.80 4.59 43.59
C GLN A 650 -8.10 3.54 42.51
N GLN A 651 -8.59 3.95 41.34
CA GLN A 651 -8.70 3.09 40.16
C GLN A 651 -7.74 3.54 39.05
N GLN A 652 -7.13 2.51 38.46
CA GLN A 652 -6.09 2.47 37.44
C GLN A 652 -6.36 3.35 36.21
N ARG A 653 -5.38 4.20 35.83
CA ARG A 653 -5.45 5.11 34.67
C ARG A 653 -4.57 4.60 33.51
N SER A 654 -5.10 4.57 32.28
CA SER A 654 -4.31 4.28 31.07
C SER A 654 -3.39 5.44 30.70
N MET A 655 -2.22 5.16 30.09
CA MET A 655 -1.27 6.19 29.66
C MET A 655 -1.82 7.00 28.49
N THR A 656 -1.58 8.31 28.49
CA THR A 656 -1.85 9.21 27.37
C THR A 656 -0.84 8.99 26.23
N SER A 657 -1.19 9.38 25.00
CA SER A 657 -0.25 9.30 23.87
C SER A 657 1.04 10.07 24.12
N ALA A 658 0.99 11.21 24.81
CA ALA A 658 2.17 12.01 25.12
C ALA A 658 3.09 11.29 26.12
N GLU A 659 2.53 10.63 27.14
CA GLU A 659 3.30 9.82 28.10
C GLU A 659 3.96 8.62 27.42
N ILE A 660 3.25 7.94 26.50
CA ILE A 660 3.81 6.83 25.73
C ILE A 660 4.95 7.34 24.84
N ILE A 661 4.73 8.39 24.04
CA ILE A 661 5.77 8.96 23.16
C ILE A 661 6.99 9.41 23.97
N HIS A 662 6.78 10.04 25.12
CA HIS A 662 7.87 10.45 26.00
C HIS A 662 8.66 9.25 26.54
N ARG A 663 7.98 8.20 27.01
CA ARG A 663 8.61 6.98 27.56
C ARG A 663 9.45 6.23 26.51
N PHE A 664 8.99 6.24 25.26
CA PHE A 664 9.64 5.54 24.15
C PHE A 664 10.47 6.45 23.24
N ARG A 665 10.84 7.66 23.69
CA ARG A 665 11.66 8.56 22.88
C ARG A 665 12.98 7.89 22.48
N PRO A 666 13.40 7.97 21.20
CA PRO A 666 14.70 7.48 20.76
C PRO A 666 15.84 8.06 21.60
N ARG A 667 16.81 7.21 21.92
CA ARG A 667 18.02 7.57 22.67
C ARG A 667 19.15 7.92 21.71
N SER A 668 20.18 8.62 22.20
CA SER A 668 21.32 9.02 21.37
C SER A 668 22.17 7.84 20.88
N ASP A 669 22.12 6.70 21.57
CA ASP A 669 22.83 5.46 21.24
C ASP A 669 22.00 4.50 20.37
N ASP A 670 20.78 4.89 19.97
CA ASP A 670 19.91 4.09 19.11
C ASP A 670 20.43 4.12 17.64
N GLU A 671 20.51 2.95 16.99
CA GLU A 671 20.88 2.84 15.58
C GLU A 671 19.84 3.58 14.71
N PRO A 672 20.21 4.49 13.80
CA PRO A 672 19.23 5.37 13.14
C PRO A 672 18.24 4.64 12.22
N GLU A 673 18.69 3.60 11.52
CA GLU A 673 17.94 2.91 10.45
C GLU A 673 17.63 1.43 10.77
N ASP A 674 17.64 1.04 12.04
CA ASP A 674 17.31 -0.33 12.45
C ASP A 674 15.82 -0.70 12.27
N VAL A 675 14.97 0.30 11.99
CA VAL A 675 13.60 0.17 11.50
C VAL A 675 13.36 1.19 10.40
N VAL A 676 12.86 0.73 9.25
CA VAL A 676 12.48 1.59 8.12
C VAL A 676 10.96 1.67 8.06
N PHE A 677 10.42 2.89 8.02
CA PHE A 677 8.99 3.13 7.88
C PHE A 677 8.68 3.66 6.49
N ASN A 678 7.64 3.13 5.85
CA ASN A 678 7.15 3.63 4.56
C ASN A 678 5.65 3.95 4.63
N SER A 679 5.21 4.88 3.78
CA SER A 679 3.80 5.25 3.62
C SER A 679 3.45 5.23 2.14
N LEU A 680 2.49 4.40 1.76
CA LEU A 680 1.99 4.30 0.39
C LEU A 680 0.46 4.33 0.43
N TYR A 681 -0.15 5.42 -0.05
CA TYR A 681 -1.60 5.65 0.05
C TYR A 681 -2.14 5.36 1.46
N GLY A 682 -3.04 4.36 1.60
CA GLY A 682 -3.61 3.91 2.88
C GLY A 682 -2.70 2.98 3.70
N LEU A 683 -1.61 2.47 3.12
CA LEU A 683 -0.73 1.51 3.77
C LEU A 683 0.42 2.19 4.51
N ARG A 684 0.78 1.63 5.66
CA ARG A 684 1.97 1.97 6.43
C ARG A 684 2.78 0.70 6.68
N SER A 685 4.06 0.69 6.30
CA SER A 685 4.92 -0.46 6.52
C SER A 685 5.94 -0.20 7.62
N ILE A 686 6.22 -1.24 8.41
CA ILE A 686 7.30 -1.32 9.39
C ILE A 686 8.24 -2.42 8.92
N GLU A 687 9.43 -2.04 8.46
CA GLU A 687 10.46 -2.97 8.02
C GLU A 687 11.57 -3.05 9.08
N LEU A 688 11.76 -4.25 9.65
CA LEU A 688 12.81 -4.52 10.62
C LEU A 688 14.14 -4.65 9.86
N ASN A 689 15.04 -3.68 10.02
CA ASN A 689 16.20 -3.51 9.15
C ASN A 689 17.52 -3.79 9.88
N ARG A 690 17.67 -5.04 10.35
CA ARG A 690 18.94 -5.56 10.91
C ARG A 690 19.30 -6.93 10.31
N PRO A 691 19.40 -7.07 8.97
CA PRO A 691 19.52 -8.38 8.32
C PRO A 691 20.77 -9.15 8.74
N LYS A 692 21.86 -8.45 9.09
CA LYS A 692 23.11 -9.05 9.62
C LYS A 692 22.91 -9.78 10.95
N LYS A 693 21.92 -9.37 11.75
CA LYS A 693 21.51 -10.00 13.01
C LYS A 693 20.16 -10.72 12.87
N LEU A 694 19.77 -11.11 11.64
CA LEU A 694 18.51 -11.79 11.36
C LEU A 694 17.29 -11.01 11.91
N ASN A 695 17.35 -9.68 11.83
CA ASN A 695 16.32 -8.76 12.28
C ASN A 695 15.95 -8.91 13.77
N ALA A 696 16.89 -9.38 14.60
CA ALA A 696 16.67 -9.54 16.03
C ALA A 696 16.27 -8.21 16.70
N LEU A 697 15.16 -8.25 17.43
CA LEU A 697 14.53 -7.11 18.09
C LEU A 697 15.42 -6.58 19.23
N ASN A 698 15.61 -5.27 19.30
CA ASN A 698 16.33 -4.61 20.38
C ASN A 698 15.51 -3.44 20.94
N GLY A 699 15.97 -2.85 22.05
CA GLY A 699 15.26 -1.71 22.65
C GLY A 699 15.18 -0.48 21.74
N SER A 700 16.15 -0.28 20.85
CA SER A 700 16.17 0.83 19.89
C SER A 700 15.01 0.74 18.89
N MET A 701 14.80 -0.44 18.30
CA MET A 701 13.70 -0.72 17.40
C MET A 701 12.34 -0.54 18.10
N VAL A 702 12.18 -1.05 19.32
CA VAL A 702 10.94 -0.90 20.10
C VAL A 702 10.61 0.59 20.35
N ARG A 703 11.63 1.39 20.71
CA ARG A 703 11.50 2.85 20.88
C ARG A 703 11.14 3.60 19.60
N LYS A 704 11.38 3.02 18.42
CA LYS A 704 10.92 3.60 17.14
C LYS A 704 9.52 3.14 16.74
N ILE A 705 9.21 1.87 16.95
CA ILE A 705 7.93 1.28 16.54
C ILE A 705 6.77 1.80 17.37
N VAL A 706 6.90 1.84 18.70
CA VAL A 706 5.79 2.23 19.60
C VAL A 706 5.26 3.64 19.32
N PRO A 707 6.10 4.70 19.24
CA PRO A 707 5.61 6.04 18.90
C PRO A 707 4.91 6.09 17.55
N ARG A 708 5.42 5.35 16.55
CA ARG A 708 4.84 5.32 15.21
C ARG A 708 3.48 4.65 15.17
N LEU A 709 3.32 3.54 15.90
CA LEU A 709 2.01 2.90 16.08
C LEU A 709 1.02 3.83 16.81
N VAL A 710 1.47 4.59 17.81
CA VAL A 710 0.61 5.60 18.46
C VAL A 710 0.18 6.69 17.47
N GLU A 711 1.10 7.19 16.65
CA GLU A 711 0.81 8.19 15.63
C GLU A 711 -0.20 7.67 14.59
N TRP A 712 0.07 6.51 13.99
CA TRP A 712 -0.81 5.93 12.97
C TRP A 712 -2.16 5.52 13.53
N SER A 713 -2.27 5.21 14.82
CA SER A 713 -3.57 4.92 15.45
C SER A 713 -4.53 6.12 15.42
N LYS A 714 -4.00 7.35 15.30
CA LYS A 714 -4.77 8.60 15.26
C LYS A 714 -5.06 9.11 13.84
N SER A 715 -4.35 8.62 12.82
CA SER A 715 -4.42 9.16 11.47
C SER A 715 -5.39 8.35 10.60
N ASP A 716 -6.52 8.91 10.16
CA ASP A 716 -7.49 8.17 9.33
C ASP A 716 -6.92 7.75 7.96
N MET A 717 -5.83 8.38 7.51
CA MET A 717 -5.09 8.00 6.31
C MET A 717 -4.27 6.70 6.45
N ALA A 718 -3.99 6.25 7.67
CA ALA A 718 -3.34 4.96 7.91
C ALA A 718 -4.42 3.87 8.05
N ASN A 719 -4.72 3.20 6.94
CA ASN A 719 -5.77 2.20 6.82
C ASN A 719 -5.30 0.77 7.09
N VAL A 720 -4.08 0.42 6.68
CA VAL A 720 -3.49 -0.92 6.84
C VAL A 720 -2.06 -0.79 7.33
N ILE A 721 -1.70 -1.55 8.37
CA ILE A 721 -0.32 -1.61 8.87
C ILE A 721 0.29 -2.96 8.46
N VAL A 722 1.45 -2.94 7.82
CA VAL A 722 2.22 -4.15 7.46
C VAL A 722 3.52 -4.17 8.25
N MET A 723 3.84 -5.31 8.86
CA MET A 723 5.14 -5.56 9.48
C MET A 723 5.89 -6.63 8.67
N LYS A 724 7.14 -6.33 8.31
CA LYS A 724 8.01 -7.19 7.50
C LYS A 724 9.48 -7.10 7.95
N GLY A 725 10.29 -8.07 7.55
CA GLY A 725 11.73 -8.06 7.80
C GLY A 725 12.51 -7.67 6.55
N ALA A 726 13.64 -6.98 6.72
CA ALA A 726 14.58 -6.72 5.64
C ALA A 726 15.38 -7.99 5.28
N GLY A 727 15.66 -8.17 3.99
CA GLY A 727 16.38 -9.34 3.47
C GLY A 727 15.47 -10.56 3.24
N ASP A 728 16.07 -11.71 2.90
CA ASP A 728 15.38 -12.92 2.43
C ASP A 728 15.46 -14.10 3.42
N ARG A 729 16.08 -13.91 4.59
CA ARG A 729 16.37 -14.99 5.56
C ARG A 729 15.48 -14.98 6.80
N ALA A 730 15.10 -13.82 7.30
CA ALA A 730 14.42 -13.69 8.58
C ALA A 730 13.40 -12.56 8.55
N PHE A 731 12.20 -12.85 9.04
CA PHE A 731 11.29 -11.80 9.47
C PHE A 731 11.84 -11.16 10.74
N CYS A 732 12.02 -11.96 11.79
CA CYS A 732 12.66 -11.60 13.05
C CYS A 732 13.03 -12.86 13.84
N ALA A 733 14.32 -13.03 14.13
CA ALA A 733 14.86 -14.22 14.81
C ALA A 733 15.00 -14.07 16.34
N GLY A 734 14.03 -13.39 16.98
CA GLY A 734 13.97 -13.22 18.43
C GLY A 734 14.46 -11.86 18.92
N GLY A 735 14.49 -11.67 20.24
CA GLY A 735 15.16 -10.53 20.86
C GLY A 735 16.69 -10.66 20.82
N ASP A 736 17.41 -9.55 20.94
CA ASP A 736 18.89 -9.50 21.04
C ASP A 736 19.37 -9.99 22.43
N VAL A 737 19.02 -11.23 22.79
CA VAL A 737 19.20 -11.82 24.14
C VAL A 737 20.67 -11.99 24.53
N ALA A 738 21.58 -12.04 23.57
CA ALA A 738 23.03 -12.07 23.83
C ALA A 738 23.49 -10.84 24.61
N GLN A 739 22.89 -9.68 24.33
CA GLN A 739 23.17 -8.44 25.06
C GLN A 739 22.65 -8.49 26.51
N LEU A 740 21.48 -9.13 26.72
CA LEU A 740 20.88 -9.28 28.04
C LEU A 740 21.74 -10.16 28.95
N ALA A 741 22.27 -11.28 28.44
CA ALA A 741 23.17 -12.15 29.18
C ALA A 741 24.46 -11.42 29.59
N GLN A 742 25.00 -10.53 28.75
CA GLN A 742 26.13 -9.69 29.12
C GLN A 742 25.78 -8.68 30.22
N TRP A 743 24.60 -8.07 30.16
CA TRP A 743 24.14 -7.17 31.23
C TRP A 743 23.93 -7.92 32.54
N ASN A 744 23.30 -9.10 32.53
CA ASN A 744 23.05 -9.87 33.75
C ASN A 744 24.34 -10.21 34.51
N LYS A 745 25.48 -10.38 33.81
CA LYS A 745 26.82 -10.57 34.43
C LYS A 745 27.33 -9.36 35.22
N THR A 746 26.72 -8.19 35.04
CA THR A 746 27.07 -6.95 35.78
C THR A 746 26.26 -6.76 37.07
N GLY A 747 25.54 -7.80 37.52
CA GLY A 747 24.74 -7.78 38.74
C GLY A 747 23.39 -7.08 38.58
N GLU A 748 22.81 -6.63 39.69
CA GLU A 748 21.44 -6.08 39.74
C GLU A 748 21.19 -4.93 38.76
N ALA A 749 22.18 -4.04 38.57
CA ALA A 749 22.07 -2.92 37.65
C ALA A 749 21.90 -3.37 36.20
N GLY A 750 22.58 -4.45 35.79
CA GLY A 750 22.43 -5.03 34.46
C GLY A 750 21.17 -5.86 34.31
N GLN A 751 20.78 -6.62 35.33
CA GLN A 751 19.49 -7.33 35.37
C GLN A 751 18.32 -6.35 35.21
N LYS A 752 18.40 -5.17 35.82
CA LYS A 752 17.42 -4.10 35.64
C LYS A 752 17.36 -3.60 34.19
N LYS A 753 18.50 -3.43 33.51
CA LYS A 753 18.52 -3.07 32.08
C LYS A 753 17.85 -4.12 31.21
N SER A 754 18.06 -5.41 31.53
CA SER A 754 17.39 -6.51 30.84
C SER A 754 15.87 -6.47 31.04
N MET A 755 15.42 -6.17 32.27
CA MET A 755 14.00 -6.00 32.55
C MET A 755 13.38 -4.75 31.92
N ASP A 756 14.14 -3.66 31.80
CA ASP A 756 13.70 -2.48 31.05
C ASP A 756 13.46 -2.83 29.56
N TYR A 757 14.27 -3.72 28.97
CA TYR A 757 14.04 -4.23 27.61
C TYR A 757 12.77 -5.08 27.52
N PHE A 758 12.60 -6.10 28.36
CA PHE A 758 11.39 -6.94 28.34
C PHE A 758 10.12 -6.12 28.60
N GLY A 759 10.19 -5.14 29.51
CA GLY A 759 9.08 -4.24 29.76
C GLY A 759 8.69 -3.42 28.52
N GLN A 760 9.67 -2.99 27.71
CA GLN A 760 9.42 -2.31 26.44
C GLN A 760 8.85 -3.27 25.38
N GLU A 761 9.42 -4.47 25.23
CA GLU A 761 8.97 -5.50 24.29
C GLU A 761 7.51 -5.91 24.57
N TYR A 762 7.18 -6.27 25.82
CA TYR A 762 5.82 -6.69 26.19
C TYR A 762 4.79 -5.55 26.06
N MET A 763 5.21 -4.29 26.25
CA MET A 763 4.36 -3.14 25.96
C MET A 763 4.04 -3.00 24.47
N LEU A 764 5.01 -3.30 23.60
CA LEU A 764 4.83 -3.31 22.15
C LEU A 764 3.93 -4.49 21.73
N ASP A 765 4.21 -5.70 22.19
CA ASP A 765 3.41 -6.89 21.87
C ASP A 765 1.96 -6.71 22.33
N HIS A 766 1.74 -6.16 23.53
CA HIS A 766 0.40 -5.82 24.01
C HIS A 766 -0.27 -4.74 23.16
N MET A 767 0.49 -3.76 22.67
CA MET A 767 -0.04 -2.73 21.77
C MET A 767 -0.47 -3.34 20.43
N ILE A 768 0.31 -4.27 19.87
CA ILE A 768 -0.07 -5.04 18.68
C ILE A 768 -1.34 -5.87 18.97
N ALA A 769 -1.36 -6.55 20.12
CA ALA A 769 -2.46 -7.37 20.61
C ALA A 769 -3.73 -6.59 20.98
N THR A 770 -3.67 -5.26 21.08
CA THR A 770 -4.84 -4.40 21.34
C THR A 770 -5.02 -3.25 20.33
N TYR A 771 -4.30 -3.29 19.21
CA TYR A 771 -4.30 -2.24 18.20
C TYR A 771 -5.70 -2.03 17.58
N ARG A 772 -6.03 -0.84 17.08
CA ARG A 772 -7.40 -0.56 16.57
C ARG A 772 -7.51 -0.51 15.06
N LYS A 773 -6.41 -0.80 14.37
CA LYS A 773 -6.35 -0.80 12.91
C LYS A 773 -5.92 -2.15 12.39
N PRO A 774 -6.30 -2.50 11.14
CA PRO A 774 -5.82 -3.73 10.51
C PRO A 774 -4.29 -3.79 10.51
N MET A 775 -3.76 -4.89 11.05
CA MET A 775 -2.33 -5.15 11.10
C MET A 775 -2.04 -6.53 10.51
N ILE A 776 -1.01 -6.58 9.66
CA ILE A 776 -0.62 -7.78 8.91
C ILE A 776 0.86 -8.03 9.17
N ALA A 777 1.22 -9.28 9.48
CA ALA A 777 2.61 -9.71 9.61
C ALA A 777 3.01 -10.59 8.42
N PHE A 778 4.04 -10.20 7.69
CA PHE A 778 4.68 -11.03 6.67
C PHE A 778 5.80 -11.83 7.34
N MET A 779 5.50 -13.07 7.71
CA MET A 779 6.44 -13.98 8.37
C MET A 779 7.39 -14.64 7.34
N ASP A 780 7.91 -13.85 6.39
CA ASP A 780 8.79 -14.33 5.33
C ASP A 780 10.21 -14.57 5.86
N GLY A 781 10.47 -15.82 6.27
CA GLY A 781 11.74 -16.23 6.88
C GLY A 781 11.59 -16.67 8.34
N ILE A 782 12.73 -16.75 9.04
CA ILE A 782 12.80 -17.10 10.46
C ILE A 782 11.93 -16.15 11.31
N THR A 783 11.03 -16.74 12.10
CA THR A 783 10.10 -16.07 13.02
C THR A 783 10.17 -16.78 14.38
N MET A 784 10.99 -16.25 15.29
CA MET A 784 11.27 -16.87 16.59
C MET A 784 11.23 -15.83 17.72
N GLY A 785 10.95 -16.23 18.96
CA GLY A 785 10.95 -15.35 20.16
C GLY A 785 10.20 -14.04 19.93
N GLY A 786 10.86 -12.89 20.13
CA GLY A 786 10.30 -11.56 19.81
C GLY A 786 9.67 -11.42 18.42
N GLY A 787 10.15 -12.13 17.39
CA GLY A 787 9.49 -12.15 16.07
C GLY A 787 8.12 -12.84 16.10
N VAL A 788 7.96 -13.86 16.94
CA VAL A 788 6.64 -14.43 17.22
C VAL A 788 5.76 -13.39 17.93
N GLY A 789 6.26 -12.66 18.93
CA GLY A 789 5.53 -11.58 19.60
C GLY A 789 5.01 -10.51 18.64
N LEU A 790 5.86 -10.06 17.71
CA LEU A 790 5.52 -9.08 16.68
C LEU A 790 4.45 -9.56 15.67
N SER A 791 4.28 -10.88 15.53
CA SER A 791 3.45 -11.48 14.48
C SER A 791 2.15 -12.10 15.02
N ILE A 792 2.22 -12.90 16.10
CA ILE A 792 1.14 -13.78 16.53
C ILE A 792 -0.12 -13.04 16.99
N HIS A 793 0.09 -11.82 17.52
CA HIS A 793 -0.96 -10.94 18.01
C HIS A 793 -1.62 -10.11 16.89
N ALA A 794 -1.06 -10.12 15.68
CA ALA A 794 -1.69 -9.52 14.51
C ALA A 794 -2.84 -10.42 14.02
N PRO A 795 -4.00 -9.86 13.63
CA PRO A 795 -5.15 -10.64 13.17
C PRO A 795 -4.89 -11.36 11.84
N LEU A 796 -3.96 -10.87 11.03
CA LEU A 796 -3.59 -11.45 9.75
C LEU A 796 -2.09 -11.74 9.73
N ARG A 797 -1.75 -13.01 9.57
CA ARG A 797 -0.39 -13.56 9.65
C ARG A 797 -0.13 -14.41 8.43
N ILE A 798 0.81 -13.98 7.60
CA ILE A 798 1.10 -14.60 6.31
C ILE A 798 2.40 -15.38 6.45
N ALA A 799 2.31 -16.71 6.33
CA ALA A 799 3.47 -17.56 6.15
C ALA A 799 3.82 -17.68 4.66
N THR A 800 5.08 -17.97 4.39
CA THR A 800 5.65 -18.27 3.07
C THR A 800 6.37 -19.62 3.09
N GLU A 801 6.91 -20.04 1.95
CA GLU A 801 7.80 -21.19 1.88
C GLU A 801 9.08 -21.04 2.74
N ARG A 802 9.42 -19.82 3.14
CA ARG A 802 10.61 -19.50 3.94
C ARG A 802 10.32 -19.43 5.43
N THR A 803 9.05 -19.42 5.86
CA THR A 803 8.71 -19.29 7.27
C THR A 803 9.28 -20.42 8.10
N VAL A 804 10.02 -20.06 9.15
CA VAL A 804 10.48 -20.99 10.18
C VAL A 804 9.99 -20.48 11.52
N PHE A 805 8.89 -21.05 12.00
CA PHE A 805 8.33 -20.74 13.31
C PHE A 805 8.98 -21.61 14.39
N ALA A 806 9.42 -21.01 15.49
CA ALA A 806 9.80 -21.75 16.70
C ALA A 806 9.80 -20.86 17.95
N MET A 807 9.70 -21.50 19.11
CA MET A 807 9.93 -20.91 20.43
C MET A 807 11.17 -21.57 21.06
N PRO A 808 12.40 -21.12 20.73
CA PRO A 808 13.66 -21.75 21.16
C PRO A 808 14.08 -21.43 22.61
N GLU A 809 13.22 -20.84 23.42
CA GLU A 809 13.56 -20.27 24.73
C GLU A 809 14.06 -21.33 25.72
N THR A 810 13.46 -22.52 25.76
CA THR A 810 13.91 -23.61 26.66
C THR A 810 15.31 -24.13 26.30
N THR A 811 15.76 -23.90 25.06
CA THR A 811 17.12 -24.23 24.60
C THR A 811 18.19 -23.31 25.19
N ILE A 812 17.81 -22.08 25.55
CA ILE A 812 18.72 -21.05 26.10
C ILE A 812 18.48 -20.81 27.60
N GLY A 813 17.74 -21.68 28.28
CA GLY A 813 17.47 -21.53 29.71
C GLY A 813 16.44 -20.46 30.03
N PHE A 814 15.51 -20.21 29.10
CA PHE A 814 14.41 -19.26 29.24
C PHE A 814 13.05 -19.94 29.02
N PHE A 815 11.97 -19.24 29.31
CA PHE A 815 10.61 -19.72 29.08
C PHE A 815 10.02 -19.03 27.83
N PRO A 816 9.08 -19.66 27.10
CA PRO A 816 8.35 -19.01 26.02
C PRO A 816 7.57 -17.80 26.53
N ASP A 817 7.92 -16.61 26.08
CA ASP A 817 7.39 -15.32 26.50
C ASP A 817 6.58 -14.63 25.38
N VAL A 818 6.52 -13.29 25.37
CA VAL A 818 5.86 -12.47 24.34
C VAL A 818 4.40 -12.84 24.07
N GLY A 819 3.69 -13.34 25.09
CA GLY A 819 2.31 -13.81 25.03
C GLY A 819 2.18 -15.29 24.64
N ALA A 820 3.25 -16.06 24.58
CA ALA A 820 3.21 -17.49 24.29
C ALA A 820 2.42 -18.29 25.32
N SER A 821 2.43 -17.89 26.58
CA SER A 821 1.54 -18.48 27.61
C SER A 821 0.06 -18.21 27.36
N TYR A 822 -0.29 -17.26 26.49
CA TYR A 822 -1.66 -17.01 26.04
C TYR A 822 -2.02 -17.86 24.81
N PHE A 823 -1.23 -17.82 23.73
CA PHE A 823 -1.64 -18.42 22.46
C PHE A 823 -1.28 -19.90 22.30
N LEU A 824 -0.16 -20.38 22.86
CA LEU A 824 0.24 -21.79 22.72
C LEU A 824 -0.74 -22.74 23.42
N PRO A 825 -1.22 -22.49 24.66
CA PRO A 825 -2.23 -23.35 25.30
C PRO A 825 -3.58 -23.40 24.58
N ARG A 826 -3.75 -22.49 23.62
CA ARG A 826 -4.94 -22.33 22.80
C ARG A 826 -4.77 -22.89 21.38
N LEU A 827 -3.62 -23.50 21.06
CA LEU A 827 -3.49 -24.32 19.86
C LEU A 827 -4.30 -25.63 20.02
N PRO A 828 -4.78 -26.25 18.93
CA PRO A 828 -5.55 -27.48 19.02
C PRO A 828 -4.83 -28.60 19.79
N GLY A 829 -5.54 -29.20 20.76
CA GLY A 829 -5.03 -30.22 21.67
C GLY A 829 -3.78 -29.77 22.43
N PHE A 830 -2.75 -30.62 22.45
CA PHE A 830 -1.50 -30.34 23.18
C PHE A 830 -0.31 -29.95 22.28
N VAL A 831 -0.57 -29.56 21.03
CA VAL A 831 0.46 -29.11 20.09
C VAL A 831 1.25 -27.93 20.64
N GLY A 832 0.58 -26.94 21.25
CA GLY A 832 1.29 -25.80 21.82
C GLY A 832 2.20 -26.15 22.99
N THR A 833 1.79 -27.10 23.86
CA THR A 833 2.66 -27.60 24.94
C THR A 833 3.86 -28.33 24.36
N TYR A 834 3.66 -29.18 23.34
CA TYR A 834 4.76 -29.84 22.63
C TYR A 834 5.76 -28.85 22.04
N LEU A 835 5.30 -27.84 21.30
CA LEU A 835 6.16 -26.81 20.71
C LEU A 835 6.90 -25.98 21.76
N ALA A 836 6.22 -25.62 22.86
CA ALA A 836 6.79 -24.85 23.96
C ALA A 836 7.94 -25.58 24.66
N LEU A 837 7.76 -26.87 24.98
CA LEU A 837 8.76 -27.64 25.74
C LEU A 837 9.93 -28.08 24.87
N THR A 838 9.66 -28.55 23.65
CA THR A 838 10.68 -29.14 22.77
C THR A 838 11.46 -28.11 21.96
N SER A 839 10.86 -26.93 21.74
CA SER A 839 11.34 -25.92 20.78
C SER A 839 11.38 -26.43 19.33
N GLU A 840 10.53 -27.39 18.97
CA GLU A 840 10.46 -27.93 17.61
C GLU A 840 10.13 -26.81 16.60
N ARG A 841 10.73 -26.90 15.41
CA ARG A 841 10.52 -25.93 14.34
C ARG A 841 9.35 -26.35 13.45
N VAL A 842 8.45 -25.41 13.17
CA VAL A 842 7.35 -25.59 12.21
C VAL A 842 7.69 -24.80 10.95
N LEU A 843 7.62 -25.46 9.79
CA LEU A 843 8.14 -24.93 8.52
C LEU A 843 7.03 -24.62 7.52
N GLY A 844 7.10 -23.45 6.90
CA GLY A 844 6.26 -23.02 5.78
C GLY A 844 4.77 -23.33 5.96
N ALA A 845 4.23 -24.17 5.08
CA ALA A 845 2.82 -24.54 5.08
C ALA A 845 2.35 -25.22 6.39
N ASP A 846 3.23 -25.88 7.14
CA ASP A 846 2.85 -26.47 8.44
C ASP A 846 2.53 -25.39 9.48
N VAL A 847 3.10 -24.18 9.36
CA VAL A 847 2.77 -23.04 10.22
C VAL A 847 1.32 -22.60 9.99
N PHE A 848 0.86 -22.68 8.74
CA PHE A 848 -0.52 -22.45 8.36
C PHE A 848 -1.46 -23.58 8.84
N TYR A 849 -1.08 -24.84 8.66
CA TYR A 849 -1.89 -25.98 9.13
C TYR A 849 -2.05 -26.04 10.65
N CYS A 850 -1.05 -25.60 11.41
CA CYS A 850 -1.13 -25.50 12.87
C CYS A 850 -2.04 -24.35 13.36
N GLY A 851 -2.50 -23.47 12.46
CA GLY A 851 -3.28 -22.26 12.81
C GLY A 851 -2.42 -21.08 13.26
N ILE A 852 -1.10 -21.24 13.35
CA ILE A 852 -0.18 -20.16 13.70
C ILE A 852 -0.21 -19.08 12.62
N ALA A 853 -0.17 -19.45 11.34
CA ALA A 853 -0.44 -18.52 10.24
C ALA A 853 -1.90 -18.57 9.81
N THR A 854 -2.44 -17.41 9.43
CA THR A 854 -3.79 -17.30 8.85
C THR A 854 -3.80 -17.56 7.34
N HIS A 855 -2.68 -17.29 6.66
CA HIS A 855 -2.56 -17.41 5.22
C HIS A 855 -1.20 -18.01 4.88
N TYR A 856 -1.13 -18.65 3.72
CA TYR A 856 0.10 -19.16 3.13
C TYR A 856 0.23 -18.65 1.69
N LEU A 857 1.24 -17.83 1.42
CA LEU A 857 1.49 -17.25 0.10
C LEU A 857 2.95 -17.53 -0.28
N HIS A 858 3.23 -17.65 -1.57
CA HIS A 858 4.62 -17.68 -2.02
C HIS A 858 5.28 -16.31 -1.79
N SER A 859 6.54 -16.27 -1.34
CA SER A 859 7.26 -15.02 -1.00
C SER A 859 7.27 -14.01 -2.15
N THR A 860 7.32 -14.48 -3.41
CA THR A 860 7.32 -13.63 -4.61
C THR A 860 6.02 -12.84 -4.81
N SER A 861 4.92 -13.24 -4.19
CA SER A 861 3.64 -12.53 -4.30
C SER A 861 3.51 -11.38 -3.31
N LEU A 862 4.37 -11.31 -2.28
CA LEU A 862 4.26 -10.31 -1.22
C LEU A 862 4.37 -8.85 -1.71
N PRO A 863 5.27 -8.47 -2.64
CA PRO A 863 5.33 -7.09 -3.13
C PRO A 863 4.06 -6.65 -3.88
N ALA A 864 3.46 -7.57 -4.65
CA ALA A 864 2.23 -7.31 -5.37
C ALA A 864 1.03 -7.21 -4.40
N LEU A 865 1.00 -8.06 -3.37
CA LEU A 865 0.03 -7.95 -2.29
C LEU A 865 0.17 -6.62 -1.52
N GLU A 866 1.39 -6.20 -1.18
CA GLU A 866 1.62 -4.92 -0.49
C GLU A 866 1.11 -3.73 -1.31
N SER A 867 1.34 -3.74 -2.63
CA SER A 867 0.79 -2.74 -3.55
C SER A 867 -0.74 -2.73 -3.53
N ARG A 868 -1.36 -3.92 -3.60
CA ARG A 868 -2.82 -4.07 -3.56
C ARG A 868 -3.43 -3.60 -2.24
N LEU A 869 -2.78 -3.91 -1.12
CA LEU A 869 -3.22 -3.47 0.20
C LEU A 869 -3.19 -1.94 0.35
N ALA A 870 -2.26 -1.26 -0.34
CA ALA A 870 -2.18 0.20 -0.36
C ALA A 870 -3.35 0.86 -1.11
N GLU A 871 -3.88 0.18 -2.13
CA GLU A 871 -5.01 0.65 -2.94
C GLU A 871 -6.35 0.54 -2.21
N LEU A 872 -6.44 -0.28 -1.16
CA LEU A 872 -7.67 -0.46 -0.40
C LEU A 872 -8.11 0.84 0.26
N ARG A 873 -9.34 1.25 -0.04
CA ARG A 873 -10.04 2.37 0.60
C ARG A 873 -11.17 1.82 1.43
N PHE A 874 -11.30 2.34 2.64
CA PHE A 874 -12.38 2.00 3.57
C PHE A 874 -13.21 3.24 3.83
N LEU A 875 -14.50 3.06 4.12
CA LEU A 875 -15.31 4.15 4.62
C LEU A 875 -14.87 4.45 6.07
N ASP A 876 -14.92 5.72 6.49
CA ASP A 876 -14.57 6.09 7.86
C ASP A 876 -15.46 5.39 8.90
N ALA A 877 -16.72 5.11 8.52
CA ALA A 877 -17.68 4.37 9.33
C ALA A 877 -17.42 2.85 9.39
N ASP A 878 -16.56 2.29 8.53
CA ASP A 878 -16.26 0.86 8.55
C ASP A 878 -15.51 0.49 9.82
N ASN A 879 -16.09 -0.43 10.60
CA ASN A 879 -15.45 -0.96 11.80
C ASN A 879 -14.30 -1.92 11.43
N LEU A 880 -13.46 -2.26 12.42
CA LEU A 880 -12.28 -3.11 12.21
C LEU A 880 -12.62 -4.47 11.57
N GLU A 881 -13.77 -5.05 11.90
CA GLU A 881 -14.19 -6.34 11.35
C GLU A 881 -14.49 -6.25 9.85
N GLN A 882 -15.22 -5.22 9.42
CA GLN A 882 -15.51 -4.97 8.00
C GLN A 882 -14.21 -4.77 7.22
N ARG A 883 -13.29 -3.94 7.76
CA ARG A 883 -11.99 -3.70 7.13
C ARG A 883 -11.17 -5.00 7.00
N LEU A 884 -11.12 -5.80 8.06
CA LEU A 884 -10.39 -7.08 8.04
C LEU A 884 -10.99 -8.10 7.07
N LYS A 885 -12.31 -8.12 6.85
CA LYS A 885 -12.95 -9.00 5.84
C LYS A 885 -12.48 -8.67 4.44
N VAL A 886 -12.49 -7.38 4.07
CA VAL A 886 -12.02 -6.92 2.76
C VAL A 886 -10.54 -7.27 2.57
N ILE A 887 -9.72 -7.01 3.59
CA ILE A 887 -8.29 -7.34 3.56
C ILE A 887 -8.09 -8.84 3.44
N ASN A 888 -8.84 -9.66 4.19
CA ASN A 888 -8.77 -11.11 4.08
C ASN A 888 -9.07 -11.57 2.64
N SER A 889 -10.19 -11.14 2.06
CA SER A 889 -10.52 -11.44 0.67
C SER A 889 -9.40 -11.02 -0.29
N THR A 890 -8.81 -9.84 -0.06
CA THR A 890 -7.69 -9.34 -0.86
C THR A 890 -6.46 -10.23 -0.74
N ILE A 891 -6.12 -10.73 0.46
CA ILE A 891 -4.99 -11.65 0.64
C ILE A 891 -5.27 -12.99 -0.06
N GLU A 892 -6.51 -13.48 0.00
CA GLU A 892 -6.92 -14.74 -0.65
C GLU A 892 -6.82 -14.67 -2.19
N GLU A 893 -6.86 -13.49 -2.80
CA GLU A 893 -6.62 -13.32 -4.26
C GLU A 893 -5.17 -13.66 -4.66
N TYR A 894 -4.21 -13.58 -3.73
CA TYR A 894 -2.78 -13.77 -4.00
C TYR A 894 -2.26 -15.15 -3.58
N VAL A 895 -3.13 -16.04 -3.10
CA VAL A 895 -2.74 -17.41 -2.74
C VAL A 895 -2.42 -18.23 -3.99
N THR A 896 -1.23 -18.83 -4.03
CA THR A 896 -0.74 -19.61 -5.16
C THR A 896 -1.04 -21.11 -5.04
N GLY A 897 -1.76 -21.52 -4.00
CA GLY A 897 -1.98 -22.91 -3.64
C GLY A 897 -0.89 -23.48 -2.71
N LEU A 898 -1.27 -24.48 -1.93
CA LEU A 898 -0.36 -25.24 -1.08
C LEU A 898 0.47 -26.22 -1.91
N PRO A 899 1.69 -26.59 -1.49
CA PRO A 899 2.49 -27.57 -2.22
C PRO A 899 1.76 -28.92 -2.33
N HIS A 900 1.51 -29.37 -3.56
CA HIS A 900 0.65 -30.53 -3.87
C HIS A 900 1.09 -31.86 -3.20
N ASN A 901 2.39 -32.02 -2.94
CA ASN A 901 2.95 -33.22 -2.29
C ASN A 901 3.16 -33.07 -0.77
N LYS A 902 2.86 -31.89 -0.19
CA LYS A 902 3.11 -31.64 1.23
C LYS A 902 1.92 -32.09 2.08
N GLN A 903 2.11 -33.17 2.80
CA GLN A 903 1.18 -33.60 3.85
C GLN A 903 1.33 -32.72 5.10
N ILE A 904 0.26 -32.64 5.90
CA ILE A 904 0.27 -31.94 7.19
C ILE A 904 1.31 -32.61 8.11
N GLY A 905 2.30 -31.84 8.54
CA GLY A 905 3.43 -32.35 9.34
C GLY A 905 3.00 -32.97 10.67
N ILE A 906 2.17 -32.27 11.45
CA ILE A 906 1.63 -32.78 12.72
C ILE A 906 0.21 -33.31 12.48
N SER A 907 0.10 -34.56 12.04
CA SER A 907 -1.20 -35.20 11.73
C SER A 907 -1.26 -36.67 12.16
N GLY A 908 -2.45 -37.26 12.15
CA GLY A 908 -2.65 -38.70 12.30
C GLY A 908 -2.09 -39.26 13.61
N ASN A 909 -1.25 -40.30 13.52
CA ASN A 909 -0.70 -41.00 14.69
C ASN A 909 0.23 -40.11 15.52
N LEU A 910 1.07 -39.29 14.87
CA LEU A 910 1.95 -38.34 15.55
C LEU A 910 1.12 -37.32 16.34
N ARG A 911 0.09 -36.75 15.69
CA ARG A 911 -0.83 -35.80 16.33
C ARG A 911 -1.53 -36.42 17.55
N LYS A 912 -1.99 -37.68 17.46
CA LYS A 912 -2.57 -38.43 18.59
C LYS A 912 -1.56 -38.71 19.71
N ALA A 913 -0.32 -39.06 19.37
CA ALA A 913 0.73 -39.30 20.35
C ALA A 913 1.09 -38.02 21.12
N ILE A 914 1.17 -36.87 20.43
CA ILE A 914 1.34 -35.56 21.07
C ILE A 914 0.21 -35.29 22.07
N ASP A 915 -1.06 -35.51 21.68
CA ASP A 915 -2.19 -35.31 22.58
C ASP A 915 -2.11 -36.18 23.83
N ARG A 916 -1.74 -37.46 23.69
CA ARG A 916 -1.62 -38.39 24.82
C ARG A 916 -0.44 -38.07 25.73
N CYS A 917 0.72 -37.75 25.17
CA CYS A 917 1.94 -37.57 25.96
C CYS A 917 2.01 -36.21 26.64
N PHE A 918 1.52 -35.15 25.99
CA PHE A 918 1.69 -33.77 26.48
C PHE A 918 0.46 -33.25 27.24
N CYS A 919 -0.51 -34.11 27.57
CA CYS A 919 -1.69 -33.74 28.35
C CYS A 919 -1.43 -33.66 29.86
N HIS A 920 -0.40 -34.32 30.37
CA HIS A 920 -0.09 -34.43 31.79
C HIS A 920 0.41 -33.12 32.41
N ASP A 921 0.24 -32.96 33.72
CA ASP A 921 0.57 -31.72 34.43
C ASP A 921 2.01 -31.69 34.98
N SER A 922 2.71 -32.84 34.97
CA SER A 922 4.11 -32.95 35.36
C SER A 922 5.02 -33.42 34.22
N VAL A 923 6.28 -33.01 34.23
CA VAL A 923 7.28 -33.43 33.22
C VAL A 923 7.58 -34.92 33.34
N GLU A 924 7.58 -35.45 34.56
CA GLU A 924 7.79 -36.88 34.82
C GLU A 924 6.74 -37.74 34.11
N GLU A 925 5.46 -37.40 34.26
CA GLU A 925 4.37 -38.12 33.58
C GLU A 925 4.46 -37.98 32.04
N ILE A 926 4.87 -36.81 31.53
CA ILE A 926 5.11 -36.64 30.09
C ILE A 926 6.22 -37.59 29.60
N LEU A 927 7.33 -37.70 30.33
CA LEU A 927 8.42 -38.61 29.99
C LEU A 927 7.97 -40.08 30.04
N GLN A 928 7.27 -40.48 31.11
CA GLN A 928 6.72 -41.83 31.24
C GLN A 928 5.71 -42.16 30.14
N ALA A 929 4.89 -41.19 29.72
CA ALA A 929 3.96 -41.35 28.61
C ALA A 929 4.70 -41.53 27.28
N LEU A 930 5.76 -40.74 27.03
CA LEU A 930 6.61 -40.88 25.84
C LEU A 930 7.30 -42.25 25.79
N GLU A 931 7.81 -42.77 26.90
CA GLU A 931 8.45 -44.10 26.96
C GLU A 931 7.50 -45.23 26.55
N LYS A 932 6.21 -45.09 26.85
CA LYS A 932 5.15 -46.07 26.56
C LYS A 932 4.58 -45.94 25.14
N GLU A 933 4.98 -44.94 24.36
CA GLU A 933 4.40 -44.70 23.03
C GLU A 933 4.77 -45.77 22.00
N LYS A 934 3.87 -46.01 21.04
CA LYS A 934 4.09 -47.03 20.00
C LYS A 934 5.13 -46.59 18.97
N ASP A 935 5.16 -45.29 18.64
CA ASP A 935 6.18 -44.73 17.74
C ASP A 935 7.47 -44.42 18.50
N GLN A 936 8.27 -45.47 18.66
CA GLN A 936 9.52 -45.42 19.41
C GLN A 936 10.58 -44.51 18.76
N VAL A 937 10.48 -44.17 17.47
CA VAL A 937 11.44 -43.29 16.80
C VAL A 937 11.21 -41.85 17.20
N TRP A 938 9.97 -41.38 17.07
CA TRP A 938 9.59 -40.02 17.47
C TRP A 938 9.70 -39.81 18.98
N ALA A 939 9.23 -40.78 19.77
CA ALA A 939 9.21 -40.66 21.23
C ALA A 939 10.63 -40.54 21.81
N LYS A 940 11.56 -41.42 21.41
CA LYS A 940 12.97 -41.34 21.86
C LYS A 940 13.64 -40.03 21.46
N LYS A 941 13.45 -39.57 20.22
CA LYS A 941 13.97 -38.26 19.77
C LYS A 941 13.41 -37.12 20.62
N THR A 942 12.14 -37.19 20.98
CA THR A 942 11.47 -36.17 21.81
C THR A 942 12.02 -36.17 23.24
N ILE A 943 12.18 -37.35 23.85
CA ILE A 943 12.82 -37.52 25.17
C ILE A 943 14.24 -36.94 25.15
N GLU A 944 15.08 -37.34 24.19
CA GLU A 944 16.44 -36.81 24.03
C GLU A 944 16.47 -35.29 23.85
N THR A 945 15.45 -34.74 23.19
CA THR A 945 15.32 -33.29 22.99
C THR A 945 15.02 -32.59 24.31
N LEU A 946 14.11 -33.14 25.13
CA LEU A 946 13.76 -32.58 26.44
C LEU A 946 14.96 -32.60 27.40
N HIS A 947 15.75 -33.69 27.47
CA HIS A 947 16.95 -33.74 28.32
C HIS A 947 18.06 -32.76 27.89
N LYS A 948 18.01 -32.21 26.68
CA LYS A 948 18.95 -31.17 26.21
C LYS A 948 18.53 -29.75 26.62
N ARG A 949 17.33 -29.57 27.18
CA ARG A 949 16.80 -28.25 27.62
C ARG A 949 17.14 -27.98 29.07
N SER A 950 17.02 -26.72 29.50
CA SER A 950 17.13 -26.38 30.92
C SER A 950 15.98 -27.04 31.70
N PRO A 951 16.26 -27.84 32.74
CA PRO A 951 15.21 -28.46 33.55
C PRO A 951 14.28 -27.45 34.19
N THR A 952 14.81 -26.34 34.69
CA THR A 952 14.01 -25.24 35.27
C THR A 952 13.09 -24.63 34.22
N ALA A 953 13.62 -24.32 33.03
CA ALA A 953 12.82 -23.75 31.95
C ALA A 953 11.68 -24.66 31.50
N VAL A 954 11.92 -25.97 31.37
CA VAL A 954 10.89 -26.96 30.97
C VAL A 954 9.74 -26.99 31.99
N HIS A 955 10.04 -27.06 33.29
CA HIS A 955 9.03 -27.09 34.34
C HIS A 955 8.22 -25.78 34.43
N VAL A 956 8.89 -24.63 34.40
CA VAL A 956 8.20 -23.32 34.39
C VAL A 956 7.33 -23.19 33.15
N THR A 957 7.83 -23.64 31.99
CA THR A 957 7.09 -23.64 30.72
C THR A 957 5.83 -24.51 30.80
N LEU A 958 5.94 -25.74 31.32
CA LEU A 958 4.77 -26.62 31.46
C LEU A 958 3.71 -25.98 32.34
N ARG A 959 4.12 -25.44 33.50
CA ARG A 959 3.19 -24.78 34.43
C ARG A 959 2.49 -23.60 33.77
N GLN A 960 3.20 -22.72 33.07
CA GLN A 960 2.54 -21.59 32.39
C GLN A 960 1.59 -22.04 31.27
N MET A 961 1.86 -23.18 30.60
CA MET A 961 0.95 -23.69 29.58
C MET A 961 -0.39 -24.11 30.18
N ARG A 962 -0.42 -24.56 31.43
CA ARG A 962 -1.66 -24.94 32.13
C ARG A 962 -2.44 -23.74 32.63
N ILE A 963 -1.76 -22.82 33.31
CA ILE A 963 -2.44 -21.69 33.96
C ILE A 963 -2.69 -20.51 32.99
N GLY A 964 -1.83 -20.33 31.98
CA GLY A 964 -1.93 -19.26 30.97
C GLY A 964 -3.15 -19.38 30.06
N LYS A 965 -3.71 -20.59 29.94
CA LYS A 965 -5.00 -20.83 29.29
C LYS A 965 -6.15 -20.02 29.90
N LYS A 966 -6.03 -19.59 31.17
CA LYS A 966 -7.06 -18.81 31.88
C LYS A 966 -6.75 -17.32 32.01
N TRP A 967 -5.64 -16.86 31.46
CA TRP A 967 -5.22 -15.47 31.56
C TRP A 967 -5.84 -14.62 30.46
N SER A 968 -6.14 -13.36 30.78
CA SER A 968 -6.37 -12.34 29.75
C SER A 968 -5.04 -11.94 29.13
N ILE A 969 -5.06 -11.37 27.92
CA ILE A 969 -3.83 -10.95 27.24
C ILE A 969 -3.00 -9.95 28.07
N ALA A 970 -3.67 -9.04 28.79
CA ALA A 970 -2.99 -8.07 29.65
C ALA A 970 -2.38 -8.74 30.90
N ASP A 971 -3.10 -9.70 31.51
CA ASP A 971 -2.57 -10.46 32.64
C ASP A 971 -1.40 -11.33 32.23
N THR A 972 -1.43 -11.89 31.01
CA THR A 972 -0.32 -12.66 30.44
C THR A 972 0.97 -11.84 30.44
N PHE A 973 1.00 -10.66 29.80
CA PHE A 973 2.22 -9.86 29.75
C PHE A 973 2.70 -9.39 31.13
N LYS A 974 1.77 -9.11 32.06
CA LYS A 974 2.12 -8.76 33.45
C LYS A 974 2.77 -9.92 34.20
N ARG A 975 2.27 -11.14 33.99
CA ARG A 975 2.80 -12.35 34.63
C ARG A 975 4.10 -12.81 33.98
N GLU A 976 4.18 -12.81 32.65
CA GLU A 976 5.42 -13.08 31.92
C GLU A 976 6.52 -12.08 32.30
N TYR A 977 6.20 -10.80 32.56
CA TYR A 977 7.15 -9.84 33.10
C TYR A 977 7.73 -10.28 34.47
N GLY A 978 6.88 -10.75 35.38
CA GLY A 978 7.31 -11.31 36.65
C GLY A 978 8.19 -12.55 36.48
N ILE A 979 7.80 -13.48 35.62
CA ILE A 979 8.56 -14.71 35.35
C ILE A 979 9.94 -14.36 34.75
N ALA A 980 9.98 -13.43 33.78
CA ALA A 980 11.23 -12.95 33.17
C ALA A 980 12.17 -12.29 34.19
N SER A 981 11.63 -11.52 35.14
CA SER A 981 12.39 -10.92 36.26
C SER A 981 13.17 -11.96 37.06
N LYS A 982 12.55 -13.13 37.29
CA LYS A 982 13.20 -14.26 37.98
C LYS A 982 14.26 -14.92 37.11
N PHE A 983 13.99 -15.11 35.82
CA PHE A 983 14.98 -15.68 34.89
C PHE A 983 16.20 -14.78 34.67
N MET A 984 16.07 -13.45 34.72
CA MET A 984 17.24 -12.55 34.63
C MET A 984 18.21 -12.73 35.80
N LYS A 985 17.72 -13.21 36.94
CA LYS A 985 18.52 -13.54 38.13
C LYS A 985 18.97 -15.00 38.13
N HIS A 986 18.28 -15.87 37.40
CA HIS A 986 18.54 -17.31 37.39
C HIS A 986 19.78 -17.66 36.56
N HIS A 987 20.51 -18.68 37.01
CA HIS A 987 21.74 -19.18 36.37
C HIS A 987 21.52 -19.56 34.91
N ASP A 988 20.51 -20.40 34.66
CA ASP A 988 20.29 -21.06 33.36
C ASP A 988 20.11 -20.10 32.18
N PHE A 989 19.48 -18.94 32.36
CA PHE A 989 19.31 -17.99 31.25
C PHE A 989 20.68 -17.45 30.78
N THR A 990 21.47 -16.94 31.72
CA THR A 990 22.76 -16.31 31.41
C THR A 990 23.75 -17.36 30.89
N GLU A 991 23.76 -18.55 31.49
CA GLU A 991 24.57 -19.68 31.04
C GLU A 991 24.11 -20.19 29.66
N GLY A 992 22.83 -20.43 29.46
CA GLY A 992 22.27 -20.96 28.22
C GLY A 992 22.53 -20.04 27.02
N VAL A 993 22.26 -18.74 27.18
CA VAL A 993 22.55 -17.73 26.16
C VAL A 993 24.06 -17.64 25.90
N THR A 994 24.89 -17.59 26.94
CA THR A 994 26.35 -17.51 26.78
C THR A 994 26.88 -18.75 26.04
N ALA A 995 26.52 -19.94 26.51
CA ALA A 995 26.96 -21.21 25.93
C ALA A 995 26.53 -21.35 24.47
N ARG A 996 25.26 -21.05 24.14
CA ARG A 996 24.71 -21.32 22.80
C ARG A 996 25.01 -20.22 21.78
N LEU A 997 24.88 -18.95 22.16
CA LEU A 997 24.96 -17.82 21.21
C LEU A 997 26.32 -17.13 21.18
N ILE A 998 27.08 -17.17 22.28
CA ILE A 998 28.39 -16.49 22.39
C ILE A 998 29.53 -17.48 22.21
N GLU A 999 29.56 -18.55 23.01
CA GLU A 999 30.69 -19.51 23.09
C GLU A 999 30.52 -20.74 22.18
N LYS A 1000 29.29 -21.01 21.71
CA LYS A 1000 28.92 -22.15 20.84
C LYS A 1000 29.32 -23.53 21.41
N ARG A 1001 28.99 -23.77 22.69
CA ARG A 1001 29.16 -25.04 23.40
C ARG A 1001 27.84 -25.54 23.99
N ASP A 1002 27.85 -26.71 24.61
CA ASP A 1002 26.73 -27.17 25.43
C ASP A 1002 26.67 -26.43 26.78
N PRO A 1003 25.47 -26.03 27.22
CA PRO A 1003 25.23 -25.35 28.49
C PRO A 1003 25.28 -26.31 29.67
N LYS A 1004 25.66 -25.79 30.84
CA LYS A 1004 25.68 -26.52 32.11
C LYS A 1004 24.50 -26.08 32.98
N TRP A 1005 23.41 -26.82 32.94
CA TRP A 1005 22.18 -26.42 33.64
C TRP A 1005 22.27 -26.57 35.16
N GLN A 1006 21.47 -25.77 35.88
CA GLN A 1006 21.24 -25.88 37.31
C GLN A 1006 19.72 -25.91 37.58
N PRO A 1007 19.15 -27.08 37.92
CA PRO A 1007 19.80 -28.39 38.08
C PRO A 1007 20.24 -29.02 36.75
N GLU A 1008 21.10 -30.05 36.82
CA GLU A 1008 21.79 -30.63 35.66
C GLU A 1008 20.89 -31.46 34.72
N SER A 1009 19.81 -32.04 35.24
CA SER A 1009 18.89 -32.90 34.48
C SER A 1009 17.45 -32.82 35.00
N LEU A 1010 16.51 -33.37 34.24
CA LEU A 1010 15.08 -33.34 34.57
C LEU A 1010 14.75 -34.20 35.81
N GLU A 1011 15.46 -35.32 35.99
CA GLU A 1011 15.22 -36.30 37.07
C GLU A 1011 15.68 -35.79 38.45
N LYS A 1012 16.46 -34.70 38.47
CA LYS A 1012 16.88 -34.04 39.72
C LYS A 1012 15.80 -33.17 40.34
N ILE A 1013 14.66 -33.00 39.68
CA ILE A 1013 13.50 -32.27 40.18
C ILE A 1013 12.37 -33.29 40.33
N SER A 1014 12.05 -33.70 41.56
CA SER A 1014 10.85 -34.50 41.82
C SER A 1014 9.56 -33.69 41.59
N ALA A 1015 8.41 -34.37 41.45
CA ALA A 1015 7.12 -33.68 41.26
C ALA A 1015 6.83 -32.63 42.37
N GLN A 1016 7.09 -32.97 43.64
CA GLN A 1016 6.91 -32.05 44.77
C GLN A 1016 7.89 -30.86 44.71
N GLU A 1017 9.16 -31.12 44.39
CA GLU A 1017 10.16 -30.05 44.21
C GLU A 1017 9.85 -29.17 42.99
N SER A 1018 9.18 -29.71 41.99
CA SER A 1018 8.74 -28.99 40.79
C SER A 1018 7.72 -27.90 41.11
N ASP A 1019 6.71 -28.22 41.92
CA ASP A 1019 5.72 -27.24 42.36
C ASP A 1019 6.36 -26.13 43.19
N GLU A 1020 7.24 -26.49 44.13
CA GLU A 1020 7.99 -25.54 44.95
C GLU A 1020 8.96 -24.66 44.14
N LEU A 1021 9.65 -25.25 43.16
CA LEU A 1021 10.54 -24.55 42.24
C LEU A 1021 9.76 -23.55 41.41
N THR A 1022 8.69 -24.02 40.75
CA THR A 1022 7.93 -23.19 39.82
C THR A 1022 7.15 -22.11 40.53
N GLU A 1023 6.62 -22.34 41.74
CA GLU A 1023 5.89 -21.33 42.53
C GLU A 1023 6.68 -20.02 42.65
N LYS A 1024 7.99 -20.13 42.90
CA LYS A 1024 8.89 -18.97 43.03
C LYS A 1024 8.96 -18.10 41.77
N PHE A 1025 8.73 -18.68 40.60
CA PHE A 1025 8.70 -17.96 39.32
C PHE A 1025 7.37 -17.25 39.05
N PHE A 1026 6.27 -17.73 39.63
CA PHE A 1026 4.94 -17.14 39.45
C PHE A 1026 4.56 -16.13 40.57
N LEU A 1027 5.36 -16.03 41.63
CA LEU A 1027 5.25 -14.99 42.65
C LEU A 1027 5.80 -13.65 42.14
N LEU A 1028 4.94 -12.62 42.10
CA LEU A 1028 5.31 -11.26 41.71
C LEU A 1028 5.98 -10.52 42.87
N ASP A 1029 7.20 -10.02 42.65
CA ASP A 1029 7.86 -9.11 43.59
C ASP A 1029 7.13 -7.75 43.64
N GLU A 1030 7.24 -7.01 44.74
CA GLU A 1030 6.63 -5.67 44.86
C GLU A 1030 7.07 -4.71 43.75
N SER A 1031 8.31 -4.84 43.25
CA SER A 1031 8.78 -4.08 42.09
C SER A 1031 8.08 -4.46 40.80
N ASP A 1032 7.76 -5.75 40.61
CA ASP A 1032 7.15 -6.26 39.38
C ASP A 1032 5.66 -5.92 39.34
N LYS A 1033 4.99 -5.82 40.49
CA LYS A 1033 3.62 -5.31 40.63
C LYS A 1033 3.46 -3.86 40.13
N GLN A 1034 4.55 -3.10 40.04
CA GLN A 1034 4.55 -1.73 39.51
C GLN A 1034 4.64 -1.68 37.97
N PHE A 1035 4.88 -2.80 37.30
CA PHE A 1035 4.86 -2.86 35.84
C PHE A 1035 3.45 -2.55 35.31
N GLN A 1036 3.37 -1.52 34.47
CA GLN A 1036 2.13 -1.05 33.88
C GLN A 1036 2.23 -1.14 32.37
N LEU A 1037 1.20 -1.68 31.72
CA LEU A 1037 1.07 -1.64 30.27
C LEU A 1037 0.69 -0.23 29.81
N THR A 1038 0.86 0.05 28.52
CA THR A 1038 0.48 1.35 27.92
C THR A 1038 -1.03 1.61 27.98
N THR A 1039 -1.84 0.55 28.04
CA THR A 1039 -3.30 0.59 28.19
C THR A 1039 -3.74 -0.55 29.11
N GLU A 1040 -4.70 -0.28 29.99
CA GLU A 1040 -5.27 -1.25 30.95
C GLU A 1040 -6.50 -1.99 30.39
N LYS A 1041 -6.69 -1.98 29.06
CA LYS A 1041 -7.75 -2.76 28.41
C LYS A 1041 -7.55 -4.25 28.67
N LYS A 1042 -8.19 -4.74 29.72
CA LYS A 1042 -8.41 -6.15 29.99
C LYS A 1042 -9.38 -6.62 28.92
N THR A 1043 -8.91 -7.32 27.89
CA THR A 1043 -9.81 -8.02 26.97
C THR A 1043 -10.39 -9.24 27.69
N LYS A 1044 -11.23 -9.02 28.70
CA LYS A 1044 -12.35 -9.92 29.01
C LYS A 1044 -13.61 -9.51 28.24
N ASP A 1045 -13.65 -8.28 27.71
CA ASP A 1045 -14.73 -7.79 26.85
C ASP A 1045 -14.45 -8.05 25.35
N ASN A 1046 -14.97 -9.18 24.87
CA ASN A 1046 -15.66 -9.44 23.60
C ASN A 1046 -15.22 -8.89 22.23
N PHE A 1047 -14.14 -8.12 22.03
CA PHE A 1047 -13.76 -7.68 20.67
C PHE A 1047 -12.58 -8.46 20.05
N ARG A 1048 -11.61 -8.92 20.85
CA ARG A 1048 -10.42 -9.62 20.34
C ARG A 1048 -10.26 -11.07 20.80
N SER A 1049 -10.99 -11.54 21.82
CA SER A 1049 -11.15 -12.99 22.07
C SER A 1049 -11.69 -13.71 20.85
N ARG A 1050 -12.42 -12.99 20.00
CA ARG A 1050 -12.91 -13.47 18.71
C ARG A 1050 -11.73 -13.82 17.76
N PHE A 1051 -10.65 -13.02 17.67
CA PHE A 1051 -9.61 -13.08 16.61
C PHE A 1051 -8.32 -13.84 17.00
N SER A 1052 -8.28 -14.42 18.20
CA SER A 1052 -7.13 -15.18 18.72
C SER A 1052 -7.38 -16.70 18.65
N LEU A 1053 -6.31 -17.49 18.67
CA LEU A 1053 -6.37 -18.96 18.74
C LEU A 1053 -7.21 -19.44 19.95
N PRO A 1054 -7.94 -20.57 19.85
CA PRO A 1054 -9.10 -20.88 20.70
C PRO A 1054 -8.77 -21.38 22.11
N PHE A 1055 -9.42 -20.82 23.13
CA PHE A 1055 -10.33 -21.52 24.06
C PHE A 1055 -10.68 -20.56 25.21
N GLU A 1056 -11.94 -20.13 25.29
CA GLU A 1056 -12.68 -19.87 26.53
C GLU A 1056 -14.11 -19.42 26.17
N SER A 1057 -15.06 -20.35 26.24
CA SER A 1057 -16.38 -20.02 26.75
C SER A 1057 -16.72 -21.07 27.82
N GLU A 1058 -16.33 -20.81 29.07
CA GLU A 1058 -16.73 -21.62 30.24
C GLU A 1058 -18.21 -21.41 30.63
N GLN A 1059 -19.04 -20.83 29.76
CA GLN A 1059 -20.49 -20.91 29.88
C GLN A 1059 -21.05 -21.87 28.83
N ALA A 1060 -21.01 -23.16 29.18
CA ALA A 1060 -21.89 -24.16 28.61
C ALA A 1060 -23.35 -23.71 28.85
N ASN A 1061 -24.00 -23.16 27.79
CA ASN A 1061 -25.44 -23.24 27.49
C ASN A 1061 -25.98 -22.09 26.60
N GLU A 1062 -25.17 -21.16 26.12
CA GLU A 1062 -25.62 -20.27 25.02
C GLU A 1062 -25.19 -20.83 23.65
N PRO A 1063 -26.08 -20.88 22.64
CA PRO A 1063 -25.67 -21.22 21.29
C PRO A 1063 -24.62 -20.20 20.83
N LEU A 1064 -23.51 -20.67 20.25
CA LEU A 1064 -22.54 -19.81 19.56
C LEU A 1064 -23.31 -18.83 18.67
N GLY A 1065 -23.45 -17.58 19.13
CA GLY A 1065 -24.19 -16.56 18.43
C GLY A 1065 -23.54 -16.34 17.06
N ALA A 1066 -24.36 -16.03 16.05
CA ALA A 1066 -23.97 -15.80 14.66
C ALA A 1066 -22.90 -14.69 14.42
N ASN A 1067 -22.29 -14.14 15.48
CA ASN A 1067 -21.44 -12.95 15.48
C ASN A 1067 -19.98 -13.20 15.92
N ASP A 1068 -19.51 -14.44 16.06
CA ASP A 1068 -18.10 -14.70 16.39
C ASP A 1068 -17.22 -14.77 15.11
N PHE A 1069 -16.89 -13.59 14.58
CA PHE A 1069 -16.40 -13.41 13.20
C PHE A 1069 -14.95 -13.81 12.91
N ALA A 1070 -14.25 -14.28 13.90
CA ALA A 1070 -12.82 -14.02 13.97
C ALA A 1070 -11.98 -15.30 14.06
N PHE A 1071 -12.67 -16.43 14.16
CA PHE A 1071 -12.23 -17.77 13.77
C PHE A 1071 -12.24 -17.98 12.24
N LYS A 1072 -12.64 -16.99 11.43
CA LYS A 1072 -12.85 -17.17 9.98
C LYS A 1072 -11.58 -17.09 9.12
N PHE A 1073 -10.46 -16.56 9.63
CA PHE A 1073 -9.26 -16.36 8.80
C PHE A 1073 -8.20 -17.46 8.91
N VAL A 1074 -8.23 -18.28 9.97
CA VAL A 1074 -7.41 -19.50 10.09
C VAL A 1074 -8.15 -20.72 9.53
N VAL A 1075 -7.42 -21.84 9.35
CA VAL A 1075 -8.05 -23.15 9.09
C VAL A 1075 -8.96 -23.56 10.26
N PRO A 1076 -10.04 -24.34 10.01
CA PRO A 1076 -10.96 -24.75 11.06
C PRO A 1076 -10.27 -25.49 12.21
N THR A 1077 -10.71 -25.18 13.43
CA THR A 1077 -10.19 -25.79 14.66
C THR A 1077 -10.93 -27.09 14.99
N GLU A 1078 -10.35 -27.93 15.86
CA GLU A 1078 -11.01 -29.16 16.33
C GLU A 1078 -12.36 -28.86 17.00
N ALA A 1079 -12.45 -27.79 17.79
CA ALA A 1079 -13.68 -27.41 18.48
C ALA A 1079 -14.81 -26.99 17.51
N GLU A 1080 -14.48 -26.29 16.42
CA GLU A 1080 -15.47 -25.94 15.40
C GLU A 1080 -16.00 -27.18 14.67
N VAL A 1081 -15.11 -28.11 14.33
CA VAL A 1081 -15.51 -29.36 13.67
C VAL A 1081 -16.34 -30.21 14.64
N GLU A 1082 -15.93 -30.32 15.90
CA GLU A 1082 -16.69 -31.02 16.95
C GLU A 1082 -18.10 -30.45 17.07
N GLN A 1083 -18.24 -29.12 17.16
CA GLN A 1083 -19.55 -28.49 17.25
C GLN A 1083 -20.47 -28.90 16.09
N GLN A 1084 -19.96 -28.95 14.86
CA GLN A 1084 -20.74 -29.37 13.70
C GLN A 1084 -21.07 -30.87 13.71
N VAL A 1085 -20.15 -31.71 14.18
CA VAL A 1085 -20.39 -33.16 14.35
C VAL A 1085 -21.46 -33.40 15.42
N SER A 1086 -21.37 -32.72 16.56
CA SER A 1086 -22.26 -32.90 17.72
C SER A 1086 -23.70 -32.48 17.47
N LEU A 1087 -23.99 -31.73 16.39
CA LEU A 1087 -25.37 -31.50 15.94
C LEU A 1087 -26.06 -32.78 15.42
N GLY A 1088 -25.31 -33.85 15.12
CA GLY A 1088 -25.86 -35.18 14.77
C GLY A 1088 -26.68 -35.25 13.48
N THR A 1089 -26.62 -34.21 12.65
CA THR A 1089 -27.47 -34.05 11.46
C THR A 1089 -26.75 -34.31 10.14
N LYS A 1090 -25.41 -34.25 10.11
CA LYS A 1090 -24.62 -34.22 8.88
C LYS A 1090 -23.71 -35.45 8.75
N SER A 1091 -23.51 -35.91 7.52
CA SER A 1091 -22.47 -36.86 7.12
C SER A 1091 -21.09 -36.21 7.05
N GLN A 1092 -20.04 -37.02 6.89
CA GLN A 1092 -18.66 -36.52 6.76
C GLN A 1092 -18.50 -35.54 5.57
N SER A 1093 -19.16 -35.82 4.45
CA SER A 1093 -19.12 -34.95 3.26
C SER A 1093 -19.82 -33.62 3.53
N GLU A 1094 -20.99 -33.65 4.16
CA GLU A 1094 -21.76 -32.43 4.46
C GLU A 1094 -21.04 -31.52 5.47
N ILE A 1095 -20.28 -32.09 6.41
CA ILE A 1095 -19.44 -31.30 7.32
C ILE A 1095 -18.28 -30.66 6.56
N LEU A 1096 -17.64 -31.40 5.65
CA LEU A 1096 -16.58 -30.86 4.81
C LEU A 1096 -17.09 -29.73 3.92
N ASP A 1097 -18.21 -29.93 3.23
CA ASP A 1097 -18.83 -28.94 2.36
C ASP A 1097 -19.28 -27.69 3.14
N TYR A 1098 -19.72 -27.86 4.39
CA TYR A 1098 -20.02 -26.74 5.30
C TYR A 1098 -18.77 -25.89 5.58
N PHE A 1099 -17.62 -26.48 5.88
CA PHE A 1099 -16.41 -25.70 6.12
C PHE A 1099 -15.83 -25.09 4.84
N LEU A 1100 -15.88 -25.80 3.72
CA LEU A 1100 -15.43 -25.28 2.43
C LEU A 1100 -16.28 -24.07 1.99
N SER A 1101 -17.60 -24.13 2.15
CA SER A 1101 -18.49 -23.00 1.84
C SER A 1101 -18.30 -21.83 2.80
N THR A 1102 -18.30 -22.08 4.12
CA THR A 1102 -18.18 -21.00 5.13
C THR A 1102 -16.81 -20.33 5.15
N ARG A 1103 -15.78 -20.97 4.58
CA ARG A 1103 -14.43 -20.42 4.41
C ARG A 1103 -14.11 -20.03 2.97
N ASN A 1104 -15.12 -19.87 2.11
CA ASN A 1104 -14.96 -19.43 0.71
C ASN A 1104 -13.87 -20.21 -0.06
N GLN A 1105 -13.86 -21.53 0.08
CA GLN A 1105 -12.91 -22.44 -0.57
C GLN A 1105 -11.43 -22.15 -0.23
N LYS A 1106 -11.15 -21.54 0.93
CA LYS A 1106 -9.78 -21.30 1.41
C LYS A 1106 -8.93 -22.56 1.33
N GLN A 1107 -7.73 -22.43 0.75
CA GLN A 1107 -6.78 -23.53 0.60
C GLN A 1107 -6.47 -24.21 1.95
N GLY A 1108 -6.29 -25.53 1.96
CA GLY A 1108 -5.93 -26.29 3.15
C GLY A 1108 -7.09 -26.62 4.10
N VAL A 1109 -8.23 -25.93 3.98
CA VAL A 1109 -9.43 -26.21 4.79
C VAL A 1109 -9.86 -27.67 4.62
N LYS A 1110 -9.87 -28.17 3.39
CA LYS A 1110 -10.21 -29.57 3.10
C LYS A 1110 -9.31 -30.53 3.87
N GLN A 1111 -8.00 -30.37 3.73
CA GLN A 1111 -6.99 -31.24 4.33
C GLN A 1111 -7.09 -31.25 5.86
N VAL A 1112 -7.30 -30.08 6.48
CA VAL A 1112 -7.41 -29.95 7.93
C VAL A 1112 -8.70 -30.59 8.45
N VAL A 1113 -9.85 -30.31 7.83
CA VAL A 1113 -11.13 -30.88 8.25
C VAL A 1113 -11.15 -32.39 8.07
N GLU A 1114 -10.62 -32.91 6.96
CA GLU A 1114 -10.48 -34.35 6.73
C GLU A 1114 -9.55 -35.01 7.76
N GLU A 1115 -8.45 -34.37 8.14
CA GLU A 1115 -7.54 -34.85 9.19
C GLU A 1115 -8.27 -34.98 10.53
N ILE A 1116 -8.98 -33.92 10.94
CA ILE A 1116 -9.73 -33.87 12.20
C ILE A 1116 -10.81 -34.95 12.21
N LEU A 1117 -11.64 -35.02 11.17
CA LEU A 1117 -12.70 -36.02 11.07
C LEU A 1117 -12.15 -37.44 11.14
N ARG A 1118 -11.05 -37.72 10.42
CA ARG A 1118 -10.40 -39.04 10.45
C ARG A 1118 -9.85 -39.38 11.84
N ARG A 1119 -9.37 -38.40 12.60
CA ARG A 1119 -8.77 -38.62 13.93
C ARG A 1119 -9.79 -38.71 15.05
N LYS A 1120 -10.84 -37.88 14.99
CA LYS A 1120 -11.77 -37.61 16.09
C LYS A 1120 -13.20 -38.07 15.82
N THR A 1121 -13.50 -38.77 14.73
CA THR A 1121 -14.86 -39.28 14.48
C THR A 1121 -14.90 -40.76 14.10
N ARG A 1122 -16.06 -41.39 14.37
CA ARG A 1122 -16.43 -42.73 13.87
C ARG A 1122 -17.74 -42.65 13.08
N ARG A 1123 -17.97 -43.59 12.17
CA ARG A 1123 -19.25 -43.70 11.45
C ARG A 1123 -20.26 -44.47 12.29
N SER A 1124 -21.46 -43.91 12.47
CA SER A 1124 -22.60 -44.62 13.06
C SER A 1124 -23.29 -45.49 12.01
N GLY A 1125 -24.09 -46.47 12.44
CA GLY A 1125 -24.83 -47.37 11.55
C GLY A 1125 -25.82 -46.69 10.60
N SER A 1126 -26.11 -45.40 10.81
CA SER A 1126 -26.97 -44.56 9.97
C SER A 1126 -26.22 -43.78 8.87
N GLY A 1127 -24.90 -43.97 8.74
CA GLY A 1127 -24.06 -43.22 7.78
C GLY A 1127 -23.60 -41.83 8.25
N LYS A 1128 -24.02 -41.41 9.45
CA LYS A 1128 -23.62 -40.16 10.12
C LYS A 1128 -22.29 -40.33 10.85
N VAL A 1129 -21.65 -39.21 11.22
CA VAL A 1129 -20.42 -39.21 12.02
C VAL A 1129 -20.69 -38.81 13.46
N GLU A 1130 -20.02 -39.48 14.40
CA GLU A 1130 -20.04 -39.19 15.83
C GLU A 1130 -18.64 -38.81 16.30
N TRP A 1131 -18.57 -37.84 17.20
CA TRP A 1131 -17.29 -37.46 17.81
C TRP A 1131 -16.80 -38.56 18.75
N ILE A 1132 -15.50 -38.85 18.69
CA ILE A 1132 -14.80 -39.75 19.58
C ILE A 1132 -14.20 -38.88 20.70
N TYR A 1133 -14.87 -38.89 21.83
CA TYR A 1133 -14.22 -38.57 23.10
C TYR A 1133 -13.34 -39.79 23.42
N GLU A 1134 -12.02 -39.64 23.42
CA GLU A 1134 -11.14 -40.75 23.83
C GLU A 1134 -11.59 -41.23 25.22
N GLU A 1135 -11.66 -42.56 25.40
CA GLU A 1135 -11.81 -43.18 26.71
C GLU A 1135 -10.72 -42.61 27.61
N GLN A 1136 -11.10 -41.78 28.58
CA GLN A 1136 -10.26 -41.56 29.75
C GLN A 1136 -9.95 -42.96 30.28
N GLY A 1137 -8.68 -43.36 30.21
CA GLY A 1137 -8.23 -44.65 30.69
C GLY A 1137 -8.87 -44.95 32.03
N GLU A 1138 -9.36 -46.19 32.18
CA GLU A 1138 -9.84 -46.77 33.41
C GLU A 1138 -9.01 -46.26 34.59
N ARG A 1139 -9.57 -45.31 35.37
CA ARG A 1139 -9.26 -45.26 36.79
C ARG A 1139 -9.97 -46.47 37.35
N GLU A 1140 -9.23 -47.56 37.49
CA GLU A 1140 -9.65 -48.70 38.30
C GLU A 1140 -10.16 -48.15 39.64
N SER A 1141 -11.44 -48.41 39.88
CA SER A 1141 -12.04 -48.32 41.20
C SER A 1141 -11.39 -49.37 42.09
N GLU A 1142 -10.24 -49.06 42.69
CA GLU A 1142 -9.79 -49.70 43.93
C GLU A 1142 -9.87 -48.67 45.05
N GLY A 1143 -10.76 -48.95 46.00
CA GLY A 1143 -11.22 -47.99 47.00
C GLY A 1143 -10.14 -47.58 47.99
N PHE A 1144 -10.23 -46.32 48.43
CA PHE A 1144 -10.31 -45.90 49.83
C PHE A 1144 -10.92 -44.49 49.91
#